data_AF-A0A535JMY9-F1
#
_entry.id   AF-A0A535JMY9-F1
#
_cell.length_a   1.000
_cell.length_b   1.000
_cell.length_c   1.000
_cell.angle_alpha   90.00
_cell.angle_beta   90.00
_cell.angle_gamma   90.00
#
_symmetry.space_group_name_H-M   'P 1'
#
loop_
_entity.id
_entity.type
_entity.pdbx_description
1 polymer ?
#
loop_
_entity_poly.entity_id
_entity_poly.type
_entity_poly.pdbx_seq_one_letter_code
_entity_poly.pdbx_strand_id
1 'polypeptide(L)'
;MSVRLRFAPSPTGALHIGSVRTILYNYLFAQQRQGTLILRIEDTDQDRLVAGAIDSIYDGLHWVGITWNEGPHEGGPHAPYVQSERLPLYQRHAQELVDKGAAYYCFCSKERLAVLRAEQEARHELTRYDRHCRNIPPDEAAARAAAEPHVVRLKVPDEGVLSIEDLVHGHVEWQANTIEDQVILKSDGFPTYHLAVVVDDHVMGITHIMRGEEWVASVPKHLLIYRAFGWDVPPMAHFPSVLGPDGKRLSKRHGSTAVSQFRDDGYLPEALINYVALIGWSPGTEDEIFSMDDLVQVWKIEQVQSAGGKWDKARLDYFNGVWIRKLSVDELVRRLEPFVPAEWDRAVLTRIAPHIQERMKTLKDAQELIRFLFTDDIGYDKSLLIPKKGDRVTTLEALARARAVLGEIEPFVSTNIEPALVGLATALGWSKGDLNGVIRMAITGPRQGEEPHADGKGAGASRGRSRLMALARRIGLGLASRGKVSDCVAWAERARAAGLESVWFHDSYFERDAVTYASAVASHVDEIAIGLGALNPFTRHPVLIAMTISALDEMAQSRIRLGLGSALPLRLGQMGIPYSPDDAATRTTATIDTLHQLWKGERLPPGKQGLPPLQPMFPPVHRVPIYIAGYRSPMMVVAGQKGDGYLARPAESIPGLLKLLRVMDRAARAAGRDPDAIDVAGYLLTFIDGTRRDALNRAKRDPFVIYMMSILSDVTLKRAGFEPENRDRIAAKWRAEDYTGAGALIADELLDAYILCGTRREVAERTHAYHEAGMDLPLLQPVVQEEAQVQALLEAAVLYGSAEVGSAARVALEAQHKTLAQRTRDQIGAFWEIARPFSFTASTVPVAAGGALAAVAGAFDPSLFLATLVGAVALHVGTNVTNEIYDVRKGVDTIVSPRASHAIVKGRISDSAAYRFAIFAFGVAVLMGLILTASRGWPIVALGIVGLIGGYTYTAPPFQYKFGPVGIPLVFLLMGPLMVIGSFYAVSGLFDFRAVAASIPVGLLVAAILHGNEWRDISEDARAGAKTFSVQAGRAAAHWLYVALVVGAYLALSGAVVFGLLPTWTLLAMLSLPLLVRQIRSSELGATGQQRAIAMIDLETAQLHAAFGYLLVVGLVIAALLAR
;
A
#
# COMPACT_ATOMS: atom_id res chain seq x y z
N MET A 1 -46.71 46.17 42.70
CA MET A 1 -46.98 44.74 42.45
C MET A 1 -45.67 44.07 42.10
N SER A 2 -45.46 42.80 42.49
CA SER A 2 -44.31 42.04 42.00
C SER A 2 -44.47 41.84 40.49
N VAL A 3 -43.38 42.00 39.73
CA VAL A 3 -43.41 41.84 38.28
C VAL A 3 -43.68 40.38 37.95
N ARG A 4 -44.67 40.13 37.10
CA ARG A 4 -45.01 38.80 36.57
C ARG A 4 -45.00 38.85 35.05
N LEU A 5 -44.22 37.97 34.44
CA LEU A 5 -44.08 37.80 32.99
C LEU A 5 -44.37 36.34 32.61
N ARG A 6 -44.55 36.10 31.31
CA ARG A 6 -44.71 34.75 30.78
C ARG A 6 -43.98 34.56 29.48
N PHE A 7 -43.51 33.33 29.29
CA PHE A 7 -43.26 32.76 27.99
C PHE A 7 -44.34 31.74 27.69
N ALA A 8 -45.04 31.99 26.59
CA ALA A 8 -46.24 31.25 26.25
C ALA A 8 -46.11 30.57 24.87
N PRO A 9 -45.25 29.55 24.71
CA PRO A 9 -45.04 28.89 23.43
C PRO A 9 -46.19 27.95 23.07
N SER A 10 -46.53 27.90 21.79
CA SER A 10 -47.37 26.83 21.24
C SER A 10 -46.50 25.62 20.87
N PRO A 11 -46.85 24.39 21.27
CA PRO A 11 -46.06 23.18 21.03
C PRO A 11 -46.24 22.64 19.60
N THR A 12 -45.89 23.47 18.62
CA THR A 12 -46.05 23.21 17.17
C THR A 12 -44.72 22.86 16.48
N GLY A 13 -43.64 22.74 17.26
CA GLY A 13 -42.30 22.41 16.78
C GLY A 13 -41.23 22.64 17.85
N ALA A 14 -39.97 22.42 17.48
CA ALA A 14 -38.83 22.61 18.39
C ALA A 14 -38.62 24.09 18.77
N LEU A 15 -38.05 24.33 19.95
CA LEU A 15 -37.71 25.67 20.43
C LEU A 15 -36.75 26.37 19.46
N HIS A 16 -37.18 27.50 18.91
CA HIS A 16 -36.41 28.27 17.94
C HIS A 16 -35.73 29.50 18.55
N ILE A 17 -34.65 29.98 17.94
CA ILE A 17 -33.86 31.12 18.45
C ILE A 17 -34.69 32.38 18.70
N GLY A 18 -35.61 32.72 17.80
CA GLY A 18 -36.49 33.89 18.01
C GLY A 18 -37.33 33.78 19.30
N SER A 19 -37.75 32.56 19.66
CA SER A 19 -38.41 32.28 20.93
C SER A 19 -37.43 32.43 22.08
N VAL A 20 -36.20 31.89 21.97
CA VAL A 20 -35.13 32.05 22.97
C VAL A 20 -34.85 33.51 23.28
N ARG A 21 -34.76 34.38 22.27
CA ARG A 21 -34.57 35.82 22.49
C ARG A 21 -35.72 36.42 23.30
N THR A 22 -36.94 36.05 22.94
CA THR A 22 -38.15 36.58 23.58
C THR A 22 -38.20 36.17 25.05
N ILE A 23 -38.02 34.89 25.36
CA ILE A 23 -37.94 34.41 26.75
C ILE A 23 -36.72 34.99 27.47
N LEU A 24 -35.57 35.14 26.81
CA LEU A 24 -34.37 35.73 27.42
C LEU A 24 -34.66 37.14 27.92
N TYR A 25 -35.28 38.01 27.11
CA TYR A 25 -35.63 39.36 27.56
C TYR A 25 -36.67 39.37 28.68
N ASN A 26 -37.64 38.44 28.66
CA ASN A 26 -38.56 38.27 29.79
C ASN A 26 -37.81 37.82 31.05
N TYR A 27 -36.87 36.89 30.92
CA TYR A 27 -36.05 36.37 32.01
C TYR A 27 -35.16 37.47 32.61
N LEU A 28 -34.43 38.22 31.77
CA LEU A 28 -33.59 39.33 32.23
C LEU A 28 -34.43 40.40 32.96
N PHE A 29 -35.59 40.78 32.40
CA PHE A 29 -36.48 41.74 33.03
C PHE A 29 -37.04 41.23 34.38
N ALA A 30 -37.38 39.94 34.48
CA ALA A 30 -37.81 39.30 35.72
C ALA A 30 -36.68 39.29 36.76
N GLN A 31 -35.50 38.79 36.41
CA GLN A 31 -34.36 38.64 37.33
C GLN A 31 -33.95 39.99 37.93
N GLN A 32 -33.86 41.04 37.11
CA GLN A 32 -33.55 42.40 37.55
C GLN A 32 -34.50 42.95 38.63
N ARG A 33 -35.74 42.49 38.62
CA ARG A 33 -36.82 43.00 39.47
C ARG A 33 -37.30 41.98 40.49
N GLN A 34 -36.57 40.86 40.63
CA GLN A 34 -36.96 39.73 41.47
C GLN A 34 -38.41 39.28 41.19
N GLY A 35 -38.80 39.32 39.92
CA GLY A 35 -40.13 39.00 39.44
C GLY A 35 -40.34 37.50 39.24
N THR A 36 -41.58 37.14 38.90
CA THR A 36 -41.98 35.79 38.51
C THR A 36 -41.95 35.65 37.01
N LEU A 37 -41.28 34.62 36.51
CA LEU A 37 -41.38 34.16 35.13
C LEU A 37 -42.22 32.89 35.08
N ILE A 38 -43.18 32.84 34.14
CA ILE A 38 -44.13 31.74 34.00
C ILE A 38 -43.94 31.06 32.64
N LEU A 39 -43.87 29.73 32.60
CA LEU A 39 -43.99 28.95 31.37
C LEU A 39 -45.45 28.52 31.19
N ARG A 40 -46.11 28.92 30.10
CA ARG A 40 -47.48 28.53 29.78
C ARG A 40 -47.54 27.85 28.42
N ILE A 41 -48.11 26.65 28.33
CA ILE A 41 -48.20 25.92 27.04
C ILE A 41 -49.51 26.29 26.34
N GLU A 42 -49.40 26.90 25.16
CA GLU A 42 -50.55 27.35 24.35
C GLU A 42 -50.89 26.33 23.24
N ASP A 43 -51.50 25.22 23.64
CA ASP A 43 -51.83 24.05 22.82
C ASP A 43 -53.27 24.04 22.29
N THR A 44 -53.89 25.21 22.13
CA THR A 44 -55.32 25.33 21.73
C THR A 44 -55.61 24.95 20.28
N ASP A 45 -54.58 24.92 19.42
CA ASP A 45 -54.63 24.41 18.04
C ASP A 45 -54.20 22.94 18.00
N GLN A 46 -55.16 22.05 18.26
CA GLN A 46 -54.94 20.61 18.35
C GLN A 46 -54.40 19.99 17.04
N ASP A 47 -54.74 20.56 15.89
CA ASP A 47 -54.32 20.06 14.57
C ASP A 47 -52.83 20.31 14.30
N ARG A 48 -52.19 21.23 15.04
CA ARG A 48 -50.78 21.63 14.86
C ARG A 48 -49.85 21.09 15.93
N LEU A 49 -50.35 20.30 16.87
CA LEU A 49 -49.53 19.74 17.94
C LEU A 49 -48.48 18.79 17.39
N VAL A 50 -47.25 18.95 17.85
CA VAL A 50 -46.14 18.07 17.52
C VAL A 50 -45.71 17.32 18.78
N ALA A 51 -45.79 15.99 18.74
CA ALA A 51 -45.31 15.15 19.83
C ALA A 51 -43.84 15.45 20.16
N GLY A 52 -43.50 15.58 21.44
CA GLY A 52 -42.16 15.93 21.92
C GLY A 52 -41.79 17.41 21.81
N ALA A 53 -42.66 18.28 21.29
CA ALA A 53 -42.37 19.72 21.22
C ALA A 53 -42.28 20.38 22.62
N ILE A 54 -43.10 19.92 23.57
CA ILE A 54 -43.05 20.40 24.97
C ILE A 54 -41.69 20.03 25.58
N ASP A 55 -41.28 18.77 25.50
CA ASP A 55 -39.97 18.31 26.00
C ASP A 55 -38.81 19.09 25.36
N SER A 56 -38.89 19.34 24.05
CA SER A 56 -37.89 20.18 23.34
C SER A 56 -37.82 21.62 23.87
N ILE A 57 -38.93 22.18 24.35
CA ILE A 57 -38.94 23.52 24.96
C ILE A 57 -38.24 23.47 26.32
N TYR A 58 -38.58 22.49 27.17
CA TYR A 58 -37.94 22.31 28.48
C TYR A 58 -36.42 22.10 28.33
N ASP A 59 -36.01 21.11 27.55
CA ASP A 59 -34.61 20.78 27.32
C ASP A 59 -33.82 21.97 26.75
N GLY A 60 -34.43 22.67 25.80
CA GLY A 60 -33.81 23.81 25.14
C GLY A 60 -33.59 24.98 26.10
N LEU A 61 -34.60 25.32 26.92
CA LEU A 61 -34.49 26.41 27.89
C LEU A 61 -33.53 26.09 29.03
N HIS A 62 -33.58 24.88 29.57
CA HIS A 62 -32.63 24.43 30.59
C HIS A 62 -31.19 24.44 30.07
N TRP A 63 -30.97 23.99 28.83
CA TRP A 63 -29.64 24.00 28.23
C TRP A 63 -29.05 25.40 28.12
N VAL A 64 -29.86 26.40 27.73
CA VAL A 64 -29.42 27.81 27.67
C VAL A 64 -29.42 28.51 29.04
N GLY A 65 -29.68 27.80 30.14
CA GLY A 65 -29.63 28.34 31.49
C GLY A 65 -30.81 29.24 31.87
N ILE A 66 -31.94 29.16 31.15
CA ILE A 66 -33.15 29.91 31.49
C ILE A 66 -34.05 29.04 32.36
N THR A 67 -34.45 29.59 33.51
CA THR A 67 -35.36 28.96 34.46
C THR A 67 -36.59 29.84 34.69
N TRP A 68 -37.69 29.23 35.12
CA TRP A 68 -38.94 29.92 35.45
C TRP A 68 -39.44 29.45 36.82
N ASN A 69 -40.37 30.22 37.39
CA ASN A 69 -40.88 30.00 38.74
C ASN A 69 -42.17 29.17 38.76
N GLU A 70 -42.99 29.30 37.72
CA GLU A 70 -44.29 28.63 37.60
C GLU A 70 -44.40 28.00 36.21
N GLY A 71 -44.98 26.81 36.09
CA GLY A 71 -45.08 26.10 34.83
C GLY A 71 -45.80 24.74 34.93
N PRO A 72 -45.94 24.02 33.81
CA PRO A 72 -46.63 22.72 33.80
C PRO A 72 -46.01 21.70 34.76
N HIS A 73 -44.68 21.66 34.89
CA HIS A 73 -43.99 20.72 35.77
C HIS A 73 -43.73 21.30 37.16
N GLU A 74 -43.44 22.60 37.25
CA GLU A 74 -43.11 23.31 38.49
C GLU A 74 -44.35 23.57 39.35
N GLY A 75 -45.54 23.56 38.74
CA GLY A 75 -46.79 23.94 39.38
C GLY A 75 -46.84 25.45 39.65
N GLY A 76 -47.68 25.85 40.58
CA GLY A 76 -47.88 27.23 40.97
C GLY A 76 -49.34 27.56 41.27
N PRO A 77 -49.62 28.76 41.80
CA PRO A 77 -50.95 29.14 42.29
C PRO A 77 -52.02 29.25 41.20
N HIS A 78 -51.64 29.29 39.92
CA HIS A 78 -52.56 29.46 38.78
C HIS A 78 -52.65 28.22 37.88
N ALA A 79 -52.16 27.07 38.35
CA ALA A 79 -52.27 25.80 37.65
C ALA A 79 -53.74 25.48 37.27
N PRO A 80 -54.00 24.77 36.16
CA PRO A 80 -53.01 24.22 35.22
C PRO A 80 -52.34 25.27 34.34
N TYR A 81 -51.10 25.03 33.88
CA TYR A 81 -50.34 25.92 32.98
C TYR A 81 -50.37 25.47 31.50
N VAL A 82 -51.27 24.53 31.16
CA VAL A 82 -51.52 24.04 29.80
C VAL A 82 -52.93 24.45 29.39
N GLN A 83 -53.10 25.07 28.24
CA GLN A 83 -54.38 25.69 27.87
C GLN A 83 -55.48 24.67 27.58
N SER A 84 -55.18 23.51 26.99
CA SER A 84 -56.15 22.44 26.77
C SER A 84 -56.76 21.88 28.06
N GLU A 85 -56.11 22.08 29.21
CA GLU A 85 -56.60 21.66 30.53
C GLU A 85 -57.50 22.74 31.18
N ARG A 86 -57.70 23.89 30.53
CA ARG A 86 -58.39 25.07 31.06
C ARG A 86 -59.69 25.40 30.32
N LEU A 87 -60.22 24.50 29.49
CA LEU A 87 -61.41 24.74 28.65
C LEU A 87 -62.62 25.34 29.38
N PRO A 88 -63.02 24.86 30.58
CA PRO A 88 -64.16 25.42 31.30
C PRO A 88 -63.99 26.90 31.67
N LEU A 89 -62.75 27.34 31.88
CA LEU A 89 -62.42 28.74 32.17
C LEU A 89 -62.76 29.61 30.95
N TYR A 90 -62.30 29.23 29.76
CA TYR A 90 -62.51 30.04 28.56
C TYR A 90 -63.96 30.02 28.09
N GLN A 91 -64.65 28.88 28.19
CA GLN A 91 -66.06 28.78 27.84
C GLN A 91 -66.92 29.72 28.68
N ARG A 92 -66.65 29.80 29.99
CA ARG A 92 -67.32 30.75 30.90
C ARG A 92 -67.09 32.20 30.50
N HIS A 93 -65.85 32.57 30.20
CA HIS A 93 -65.50 33.93 29.81
C HIS A 93 -66.02 34.30 28.41
N ALA A 94 -66.09 33.34 27.48
CA ALA A 94 -66.74 33.54 26.19
C ALA A 94 -68.24 33.82 26.35
N GLN A 95 -68.92 33.08 27.23
CA GLN A 95 -70.32 33.32 27.55
C GLN A 95 -70.52 34.70 28.17
N GLU A 96 -69.67 35.10 29.12
CA GLU A 96 -69.73 36.44 29.73
C GLU A 96 -69.59 37.57 28.69
N LEU A 97 -68.73 37.39 27.67
CA LEU A 97 -68.61 38.36 26.57
C LEU A 97 -69.87 38.41 25.70
N VAL A 98 -70.55 37.28 25.49
CA VAL A 98 -71.85 37.24 24.79
C VAL A 98 -72.91 37.95 25.61
N ASP A 99 -72.99 37.69 26.92
CA ASP A 99 -73.96 38.31 27.84
C ASP A 99 -73.78 39.83 27.92
N LYS A 100 -72.52 40.32 27.86
CA LYS A 100 -72.19 41.75 27.80
C LYS A 100 -72.38 42.37 26.41
N GLY A 101 -72.79 41.60 25.41
CA GLY A 101 -72.96 42.05 24.03
C GLY A 101 -71.65 42.39 23.29
N ALA A 102 -70.51 42.01 23.87
CA ALA A 102 -69.16 42.19 23.30
C ALA A 102 -68.75 41.04 22.37
N ALA A 103 -69.50 39.94 22.37
CA ALA A 103 -69.36 38.82 21.44
C ALA A 103 -70.75 38.32 21.00
N TYR A 104 -70.81 37.50 19.95
CA TYR A 104 -72.06 36.93 19.43
C TYR A 104 -71.85 35.55 18.80
N TYR A 105 -72.93 34.77 18.71
CA TYR A 105 -72.94 33.46 18.07
C TYR A 105 -72.97 33.56 16.53
N CYS A 106 -72.13 32.76 15.87
CA CYS A 106 -72.07 32.66 14.42
C CYS A 106 -72.31 31.23 13.97
N PHE A 107 -73.27 31.06 13.07
CA PHE A 107 -73.72 29.77 12.52
C PHE A 107 -73.26 29.54 11.08
N CYS A 108 -72.43 30.42 10.52
CA CYS A 108 -71.95 30.29 9.15
C CYS A 108 -71.07 29.04 8.98
N SER A 109 -71.41 28.20 7.99
CA SER A 109 -70.64 27.01 7.64
C SER A 109 -69.27 27.37 7.02
N LYS A 110 -68.34 26.41 7.04
CA LYS A 110 -67.01 26.60 6.42
C LYS A 110 -67.12 26.81 4.90
N GLU A 111 -68.07 26.16 4.25
CA GLU A 111 -68.33 26.25 2.80
C GLU A 111 -68.79 27.66 2.41
N ARG A 112 -69.72 28.25 3.18
CA ARG A 112 -70.15 29.64 2.98
C ARG A 112 -68.97 30.60 3.08
N LEU A 113 -68.14 30.43 4.11
CA LEU A 113 -66.98 31.29 4.34
C LEU A 113 -65.93 31.14 3.23
N ALA A 114 -65.78 29.96 2.63
CA ALA A 114 -64.90 29.74 1.50
C ALA A 114 -65.40 30.48 0.24
N VAL A 115 -66.71 30.41 -0.05
CA VAL A 115 -67.32 31.17 -1.16
C VAL A 115 -67.16 32.68 -0.95
N LEU A 116 -67.46 33.18 0.24
CA LEU A 116 -67.31 34.60 0.58
C LEU A 116 -65.87 35.08 0.37
N ARG A 117 -64.88 34.30 0.81
CA ARG A 117 -63.46 34.64 0.60
C ARG A 117 -63.11 34.70 -0.89
N ALA A 118 -63.53 33.71 -1.68
CA ALA A 118 -63.27 33.70 -3.12
C ALA A 118 -63.89 34.90 -3.84
N GLU A 119 -65.10 35.32 -3.44
CA GLU A 119 -65.76 36.51 -3.97
C GLU A 119 -65.01 37.80 -3.59
N GLN A 120 -64.58 37.93 -2.33
CA GLN A 120 -63.79 39.08 -1.86
C GLN A 120 -62.43 39.17 -2.56
N GLU A 121 -61.74 38.04 -2.72
CA GLU A 121 -60.46 37.95 -3.45
C GLU A 121 -60.62 38.34 -4.92
N ALA A 122 -61.69 37.87 -5.58
CA ALA A 122 -62.00 38.24 -6.96
C ALA A 122 -62.29 39.74 -7.12
N ARG A 123 -62.79 40.41 -6.07
CA ARG A 123 -63.01 41.87 -6.03
C ARG A 123 -61.79 42.66 -5.55
N HIS A 124 -60.65 42.02 -5.26
CA HIS A 124 -59.48 42.65 -4.65
C HIS A 124 -59.77 43.38 -3.32
N GLU A 125 -60.76 42.89 -2.57
CA GLU A 125 -61.11 43.39 -1.25
C GLU A 125 -60.30 42.68 -0.15
N LEU A 126 -60.17 43.32 1.02
CA LEU A 126 -59.66 42.68 2.23
C LEU A 126 -60.58 41.51 2.61
N THR A 127 -60.05 40.28 2.64
CA THR A 127 -60.82 39.11 3.04
C THR A 127 -61.18 39.18 4.52
N ARG A 128 -62.47 39.19 4.83
CA ARG A 128 -62.98 39.30 6.21
C ARG A 128 -64.37 38.72 6.34
N TYR A 129 -64.71 38.29 7.55
CA TYR A 129 -66.09 37.90 7.84
C TYR A 129 -67.05 39.07 7.59
N ASP A 130 -68.16 38.81 6.91
CA ASP A 130 -69.16 39.79 6.49
C ASP A 130 -70.16 40.17 7.59
N ARG A 131 -69.91 39.73 8.83
CA ARG A 131 -70.74 40.02 10.02
C ARG A 131 -72.18 39.50 9.90
N HIS A 132 -72.42 38.50 9.06
CA HIS A 132 -73.75 37.97 8.75
C HIS A 132 -74.61 37.62 9.98
N CYS A 133 -74.02 37.01 11.01
CA CYS A 133 -74.75 36.63 12.23
C CYS A 133 -74.76 37.69 13.34
N ARG A 134 -74.16 38.87 13.13
CA ARG A 134 -73.90 39.88 14.18
C ARG A 134 -75.17 40.48 14.80
N ASN A 135 -76.23 40.59 14.01
CA ASN A 135 -77.47 41.28 14.38
C ASN A 135 -78.65 40.32 14.61
N ILE A 136 -78.39 39.02 14.80
CA ILE A 136 -79.43 38.07 15.22
C ILE A 136 -79.88 38.46 16.64
N PRO A 137 -81.19 38.56 16.93
CA PRO A 137 -81.68 38.86 18.26
C PRO A 137 -81.10 37.91 19.33
N PRO A 138 -80.70 38.38 20.52
CA PRO A 138 -80.01 37.55 21.52
C PRO A 138 -80.75 36.26 21.90
N ASP A 139 -82.08 36.33 22.11
CA ASP A 139 -82.89 35.16 22.48
C ASP A 139 -82.94 34.11 21.35
N GLU A 140 -83.03 34.56 20.10
CA GLU A 140 -82.99 33.69 18.92
C GLU A 140 -81.61 33.07 18.74
N ALA A 141 -80.55 33.86 18.89
CA ALA A 141 -79.17 33.37 18.80
C ALA A 141 -78.87 32.32 19.88
N ALA A 142 -79.35 32.52 21.11
CA ALA A 142 -79.19 31.56 22.20
C ALA A 142 -79.95 30.24 21.92
N ALA A 143 -81.19 30.32 21.43
CA ALA A 143 -81.98 29.14 21.06
C ALA A 143 -81.31 28.33 19.94
N ARG A 144 -80.76 29.01 18.92
CA ARG A 144 -80.02 28.35 17.84
C ARG A 144 -78.69 27.77 18.30
N ALA A 145 -77.95 28.46 19.18
CA ALA A 145 -76.70 27.94 19.74
C ALA A 145 -76.89 26.64 20.51
N ALA A 146 -78.06 26.42 21.13
CA ALA A 146 -78.40 25.17 21.78
C ALA A 146 -78.71 24.01 20.81
N ALA A 147 -79.04 24.29 19.55
CA ALA A 147 -79.50 23.31 18.57
C ALA A 147 -78.57 23.10 17.36
N GLU A 148 -77.75 24.09 17.02
CA GLU A 148 -76.89 24.13 15.85
C GLU A 148 -75.40 24.31 16.23
N PRO A 149 -74.46 23.68 15.50
CA PRO A 149 -73.04 23.98 15.64
C PRO A 149 -72.77 25.47 15.40
N HIS A 150 -72.03 26.09 16.30
CA HIS A 150 -71.75 27.52 16.26
C HIS A 150 -70.32 27.83 16.71
N VAL A 151 -69.88 29.04 16.41
CA VAL A 151 -68.66 29.63 16.98
C VAL A 151 -69.03 30.95 17.67
N VAL A 152 -68.22 31.39 18.62
CA VAL A 152 -68.38 32.72 19.23
C VAL A 152 -67.41 33.69 18.55
N ARG A 153 -67.91 34.83 18.07
CA ARG A 153 -67.11 35.89 17.44
C ARG A 153 -67.05 37.14 18.30
N LEU A 154 -65.90 37.79 18.33
CA LEU A 154 -65.72 39.11 18.94
C LEU A 154 -66.49 40.17 18.14
N LYS A 155 -67.25 41.03 18.82
CA LYS A 155 -67.98 42.13 18.19
C LYS A 155 -67.07 43.37 18.13
N VAL A 156 -66.47 43.62 16.98
CA VAL A 156 -65.59 44.79 16.78
C VAL A 156 -66.42 46.05 16.48
N PRO A 157 -66.18 47.20 17.13
CA PRO A 157 -66.87 48.45 16.84
C PRO A 157 -66.76 48.87 15.37
N ASP A 158 -67.79 49.55 14.86
CA ASP A 158 -67.85 50.02 13.47
C ASP A 158 -66.96 51.25 13.21
N GLU A 159 -66.70 52.06 14.25
CA GLU A 159 -65.89 53.28 14.20
C GLU A 159 -65.02 53.40 15.46
N GLY A 160 -64.00 54.25 15.40
CA GLY A 160 -63.09 54.57 16.52
C GLY A 160 -61.65 54.13 16.31
N VAL A 161 -60.78 54.57 17.21
CA VAL A 161 -59.33 54.28 17.19
C VAL A 161 -58.96 53.46 18.42
N LEU A 162 -58.15 52.42 18.20
CA LEU A 162 -57.53 51.61 19.24
C LEU A 162 -56.03 51.92 19.24
N SER A 163 -55.44 52.21 20.40
CA SER A 163 -54.01 52.51 20.50
C SER A 163 -53.38 51.98 21.79
N ILE A 164 -52.06 51.82 21.76
CA ILE A 164 -51.20 51.52 22.91
C ILE A 164 -49.91 52.34 22.84
N GLU A 165 -49.28 52.54 23.98
CA GLU A 165 -47.87 52.91 24.09
C GLU A 165 -47.05 51.63 24.27
N ASP A 166 -46.46 51.12 23.19
CA ASP A 166 -45.58 49.96 23.22
C ASP A 166 -44.19 50.35 23.75
N LEU A 167 -43.63 49.55 24.65
CA LEU A 167 -42.34 49.84 25.28
C LEU A 167 -41.15 49.79 24.30
N VAL A 168 -41.32 49.23 23.09
CA VAL A 168 -40.29 49.14 22.05
C VAL A 168 -40.65 49.97 20.81
N HIS A 169 -41.90 49.85 20.32
CA HIS A 169 -42.34 50.55 19.10
C HIS A 169 -42.92 51.96 19.35
N GLY A 170 -43.13 52.35 20.61
CA GLY A 170 -43.79 53.62 20.95
C GLY A 170 -45.28 53.58 20.64
N HIS A 171 -45.84 54.72 20.21
CA HIS A 171 -47.27 54.84 19.92
C HIS A 171 -47.67 54.01 18.68
N VAL A 172 -48.63 53.09 18.85
CA VAL A 172 -49.20 52.29 17.76
C VAL A 172 -50.72 52.41 17.78
N GLU A 173 -51.34 52.67 16.62
CA GLU A 173 -52.79 52.84 16.49
C GLU A 173 -53.41 52.02 15.34
N TRP A 174 -54.69 51.66 15.50
CA TRP A 174 -55.50 50.95 14.51
C TRP A 174 -56.90 51.56 14.42
N GLN A 175 -57.42 51.63 13.20
CA GLN A 175 -58.81 52.02 12.94
C GLN A 175 -59.74 50.80 13.16
N ALA A 176 -60.78 50.95 13.99
CA ALA A 176 -61.65 49.83 14.38
C ALA A 176 -62.32 49.15 13.17
N ASN A 177 -62.67 49.91 12.13
CA ASN A 177 -63.30 49.41 10.91
C ASN A 177 -62.41 48.49 10.04
N THR A 178 -61.10 48.48 10.31
CA THR A 178 -60.13 47.58 9.65
C THR A 178 -59.99 46.24 10.35
N ILE A 179 -60.52 46.10 11.57
CA ILE A 179 -60.41 44.89 12.38
C ILE A 179 -61.66 44.01 12.16
N GLU A 180 -61.45 42.73 11.90
CA GLU A 180 -62.55 41.79 11.65
C GLU A 180 -63.12 41.16 12.94
N ASP A 181 -64.38 40.71 12.87
CA ASP A 181 -65.08 39.97 13.93
C ASP A 181 -64.54 38.54 14.02
N GLN A 182 -63.37 38.39 14.64
CA GLN A 182 -62.63 37.14 14.77
C GLN A 182 -63.36 36.13 15.65
N VAL A 183 -63.28 34.85 15.30
CA VAL A 183 -63.69 33.76 16.19
C VAL A 183 -62.84 33.77 17.45
N ILE A 184 -63.47 33.75 18.63
CA ILE A 184 -62.83 33.70 19.95
C ILE A 184 -63.03 32.34 20.64
N LEU A 185 -64.12 31.63 20.33
CA LEU A 185 -64.38 30.25 20.76
C LEU A 185 -64.84 29.42 19.55
N LYS A 186 -64.19 28.28 19.31
CA LYS A 186 -64.50 27.34 18.22
C LYS A 186 -65.70 26.45 18.57
N SER A 187 -66.24 25.76 17.58
CA SER A 187 -67.38 24.85 17.73
C SER A 187 -67.07 23.58 18.52
N ASP A 188 -65.79 23.21 18.62
CA ASP A 188 -65.28 22.11 19.44
C ASP A 188 -65.13 22.49 20.92
N GLY A 189 -65.49 23.72 21.31
CA GLY A 189 -65.37 24.23 22.66
C GLY A 189 -63.97 24.71 23.05
N PHE A 190 -62.98 24.62 22.15
CA PHE A 190 -61.66 25.20 22.38
C PHE A 190 -61.65 26.71 22.10
N PRO A 191 -60.98 27.53 22.92
CA PRO A 191 -60.76 28.92 22.60
C PRO A 191 -59.83 29.05 21.39
N THR A 192 -59.88 30.20 20.73
CA THR A 192 -58.75 30.62 19.90
C THR A 192 -57.70 31.31 20.76
N TYR A 193 -56.50 31.49 20.21
CA TYR A 193 -55.42 32.26 20.82
C TYR A 193 -55.89 33.58 21.47
N HIS A 194 -56.77 34.34 20.79
CA HIS A 194 -57.16 35.67 21.27
C HIS A 194 -57.90 35.66 22.60
N LEU A 195 -58.77 34.68 22.83
CA LEU A 195 -59.49 34.56 24.10
C LEU A 195 -58.58 33.98 25.18
N ALA A 196 -57.90 32.87 24.86
CA ALA A 196 -57.11 32.13 25.82
C ALA A 196 -56.00 32.99 26.43
N VAL A 197 -55.26 33.74 25.60
CA VAL A 197 -54.16 34.60 26.07
C VAL A 197 -54.64 35.72 26.98
N VAL A 198 -55.73 36.41 26.65
CA VAL A 198 -56.21 37.53 27.47
C VAL A 198 -56.73 37.04 28.81
N VAL A 199 -57.50 35.94 28.81
CA VAL A 199 -58.02 35.32 30.03
C VAL A 199 -56.89 34.81 30.90
N ASP A 200 -55.92 34.10 30.34
CA ASP A 200 -54.80 33.59 31.13
C ASP A 200 -53.85 34.69 31.60
N ASP A 201 -53.55 35.70 30.78
CA ASP A 201 -52.71 36.82 31.20
C ASP A 201 -53.35 37.56 32.38
N HIS A 202 -54.68 37.71 32.40
CA HIS A 202 -55.40 38.27 33.55
C HIS A 202 -55.39 37.33 34.77
N VAL A 203 -55.80 36.07 34.59
CA VAL A 203 -55.91 35.09 35.69
C VAL A 203 -54.57 34.77 36.33
N MET A 204 -53.48 34.76 35.56
CA MET A 204 -52.11 34.55 36.06
C MET A 204 -51.45 35.83 36.60
N GLY A 205 -52.16 36.97 36.56
CA GLY A 205 -51.68 38.25 37.07
C GLY A 205 -50.49 38.81 36.30
N ILE A 206 -50.43 38.61 34.98
CA ILE A 206 -49.34 39.09 34.13
C ILE A 206 -49.30 40.62 34.15
N THR A 207 -48.17 41.16 34.56
CA THR A 207 -47.97 42.61 34.69
C THR A 207 -47.35 43.25 33.46
N HIS A 208 -46.62 42.47 32.65
CA HIS A 208 -45.96 42.93 31.44
C HIS A 208 -46.06 41.84 30.36
N ILE A 209 -46.54 42.23 29.18
CA ILE A 209 -46.72 41.33 28.03
C ILE A 209 -45.58 41.61 27.05
N MET A 210 -44.51 40.83 27.16
CA MET A 210 -43.33 40.96 26.30
C MET A 210 -43.29 39.77 25.33
N ARG A 211 -43.42 40.02 24.02
CA ARG A 211 -43.53 38.97 22.98
C ARG A 211 -43.01 39.47 21.62
N GLY A 212 -42.96 38.61 20.60
CA GLY A 212 -42.56 39.02 19.25
C GLY A 212 -43.55 39.94 18.54
N GLU A 213 -43.05 40.79 17.64
CA GLU A 213 -43.83 41.79 16.89
C GLU A 213 -44.91 41.21 15.97
N GLU A 214 -44.84 39.92 15.62
CA GLU A 214 -45.88 39.28 14.81
C GLU A 214 -47.26 39.32 15.48
N TRP A 215 -47.29 39.52 16.80
CA TRP A 215 -48.50 39.61 17.59
C TRP A 215 -49.06 41.04 17.72
N VAL A 216 -48.37 42.05 17.20
CA VAL A 216 -48.83 43.46 17.18
C VAL A 216 -50.19 43.58 16.50
N ALA A 217 -50.39 42.87 15.38
CA ALA A 217 -51.68 42.84 14.68
C ALA A 217 -52.83 42.22 15.49
N SER A 218 -52.53 41.48 16.57
CA SER A 218 -53.53 40.89 17.46
C SER A 218 -53.92 41.80 18.62
N VAL A 219 -53.10 42.81 18.95
CA VAL A 219 -53.32 43.77 20.03
C VAL A 219 -54.70 44.41 19.99
N PRO A 220 -55.21 44.97 18.86
CA PRO A 220 -56.54 45.59 18.87
C PRO A 220 -57.66 44.63 19.29
N LYS A 221 -57.56 43.35 18.92
CA LYS A 221 -58.50 42.30 19.35
C LYS A 221 -58.39 42.05 20.85
N HIS A 222 -57.16 41.99 21.39
CA HIS A 222 -56.91 41.81 22.82
C HIS A 222 -57.42 42.99 23.64
N LEU A 223 -57.19 44.23 23.20
CA LEU A 223 -57.68 45.44 23.86
C LEU A 223 -59.21 45.45 23.98
N LEU A 224 -59.91 45.05 22.92
CA LEU A 224 -61.37 44.96 22.94
C LEU A 224 -61.85 43.93 23.97
N ILE A 225 -61.17 42.79 24.10
CA ILE A 225 -61.49 41.77 25.10
C ILE A 225 -61.22 42.31 26.52
N TYR A 226 -60.05 42.91 26.79
CA TYR A 226 -59.76 43.53 28.09
C TYR A 226 -60.80 44.59 28.47
N ARG A 227 -61.12 45.50 27.53
CA ARG A 227 -62.13 46.56 27.74
C ARG A 227 -63.53 45.99 28.00
N ALA A 228 -63.92 44.93 27.29
CA ALA A 228 -65.21 44.27 27.47
C ALA A 228 -65.34 43.61 28.86
N PHE A 229 -64.23 43.10 29.41
CA PHE A 229 -64.22 42.62 30.80
C PHE A 229 -64.08 43.74 31.84
N GLY A 230 -63.64 44.93 31.44
CA GLY A 230 -63.29 46.01 32.36
C GLY A 230 -61.96 45.75 33.09
N TRP A 231 -61.07 44.97 32.47
CA TRP A 231 -59.76 44.61 33.01
C TRP A 231 -58.69 45.61 32.58
N ASP A 232 -57.70 45.83 33.45
CA ASP A 232 -56.52 46.64 33.13
C ASP A 232 -55.69 45.97 32.04
N VAL A 233 -55.22 46.78 31.10
CA VAL A 233 -54.34 46.33 30.01
C VAL A 233 -52.89 46.38 30.49
N PRO A 234 -52.16 45.26 30.57
CA PRO A 234 -50.76 45.27 30.96
C PRO A 234 -49.90 46.02 29.92
N PRO A 235 -48.87 46.77 30.34
CA PRO A 235 -47.85 47.28 29.45
C PRO A 235 -47.31 46.20 28.50
N MET A 236 -47.15 46.55 27.22
CA MET A 236 -46.73 45.62 26.19
C MET A 236 -45.38 46.03 25.60
N ALA A 237 -44.55 45.04 25.30
CA ALA A 237 -43.32 45.23 24.53
C ALA A 237 -43.29 44.21 23.39
N HIS A 238 -43.26 44.70 22.16
CA HIS A 238 -43.19 43.84 20.98
C HIS A 238 -41.78 43.85 20.39
N PHE A 239 -41.14 42.69 20.38
CA PHE A 239 -39.75 42.55 19.93
C PHE A 239 -39.69 42.32 18.41
N PRO A 240 -38.97 43.16 17.66
CA PRO A 240 -38.85 43.02 16.21
C PRO A 240 -38.34 41.66 15.78
N SER A 241 -38.79 41.11 14.67
CA SER A 241 -38.40 39.80 14.19
C SER A 241 -36.88 39.70 14.02
N VAL A 242 -36.31 38.55 14.38
CA VAL A 242 -34.92 38.25 14.00
C VAL A 242 -34.90 38.12 12.48
N LEU A 243 -34.03 38.88 11.82
CA LEU A 243 -33.92 38.90 10.36
C LEU A 243 -32.82 37.95 9.90
N GLY A 244 -33.00 37.30 8.77
CA GLY A 244 -31.93 36.62 8.04
C GLY A 244 -31.00 37.61 7.33
N PRO A 245 -29.94 37.10 6.68
CA PRO A 245 -29.02 37.94 5.90
C PRO A 245 -29.69 38.70 4.75
N ASP A 246 -30.78 38.15 4.21
CA ASP A 246 -31.60 38.74 3.14
C ASP A 246 -32.54 39.86 3.62
N GLY A 247 -32.53 40.16 4.93
CA GLY A 247 -33.40 41.16 5.55
C GLY A 247 -34.84 40.68 5.76
N LYS A 248 -35.18 39.43 5.40
CA LYS A 248 -36.49 38.84 5.68
C LYS A 248 -36.48 38.13 7.03
N ARG A 249 -37.65 37.76 7.54
CA ARG A 249 -37.78 37.00 8.80
C ARG A 249 -36.92 35.72 8.76
N LEU A 250 -36.17 35.47 9.85
CA LEU A 250 -35.35 34.27 9.99
C LEU A 250 -36.25 33.02 9.89
N SER A 251 -35.84 32.07 9.05
CA SER A 251 -36.58 30.83 8.80
C SER A 251 -35.58 29.68 8.61
N LYS A 252 -36.09 28.45 8.54
CA LYS A 252 -35.28 27.24 8.27
C LYS A 252 -34.45 27.33 6.96
N ARG A 253 -34.83 28.21 6.02
CA ARG A 253 -34.08 28.44 4.77
C ARG A 253 -32.73 29.13 4.99
N HIS A 254 -32.55 29.80 6.13
CA HIS A 254 -31.34 30.54 6.48
C HIS A 254 -30.35 29.72 7.32
N GLY A 255 -30.66 28.44 7.60
CA GLY A 255 -29.84 27.53 8.41
C GLY A 255 -30.59 26.97 9.61
N SER A 256 -29.85 26.37 10.54
CA SER A 256 -30.37 25.86 11.81
C SER A 256 -31.06 26.98 12.58
N THR A 257 -32.30 26.74 13.00
CA THR A 257 -33.07 27.70 13.83
C THR A 257 -33.46 27.13 15.18
N ALA A 258 -33.31 25.81 15.38
CA ALA A 258 -33.70 25.11 16.59
C ALA A 258 -32.54 25.03 17.58
N VAL A 259 -32.80 25.26 18.87
CA VAL A 259 -31.79 25.28 19.94
C VAL A 259 -31.04 23.96 20.04
N SER A 260 -31.76 22.83 19.93
CA SER A 260 -31.15 21.50 19.95
C SER A 260 -30.07 21.32 18.88
N GLN A 261 -30.28 21.87 17.68
CA GLN A 261 -29.28 21.79 16.61
C GLN A 261 -28.00 22.54 16.97
N PHE A 262 -28.08 23.72 17.60
CA PHE A 262 -26.87 24.43 18.06
C PHE A 262 -26.14 23.68 19.16
N ARG A 263 -26.86 23.05 20.09
CA ARG A 263 -26.25 22.17 21.09
C ARG A 263 -25.49 21.02 20.42
N ASP A 264 -26.14 20.34 19.49
CA ASP A 264 -25.59 19.16 18.82
C ASP A 264 -24.47 19.51 17.80
N ASP A 265 -24.44 20.76 17.32
CA ASP A 265 -23.36 21.32 16.50
C ASP A 265 -22.14 21.79 17.33
N GLY A 266 -22.22 21.72 18.67
CA GLY A 266 -21.11 22.03 19.57
C GLY A 266 -20.98 23.51 19.94
N TYR A 267 -22.06 24.27 19.89
CA TYR A 267 -22.07 25.61 20.47
C TYR A 267 -22.19 25.54 21.99
N LEU A 268 -21.62 26.52 22.67
CA LEU A 268 -21.75 26.72 24.10
C LEU A 268 -23.02 27.52 24.39
N PRO A 269 -23.81 27.15 25.43
CA PRO A 269 -25.01 27.90 25.79
C PRO A 269 -24.70 29.36 26.15
N GLU A 270 -23.54 29.61 26.77
CA GLU A 270 -23.05 30.96 27.11
C GLU A 270 -22.89 31.83 25.86
N ALA A 271 -22.32 31.25 24.79
CA ALA A 271 -22.13 31.96 23.53
C ALA A 271 -23.44 32.24 22.81
N LEU A 272 -24.36 31.27 22.80
CA LEU A 272 -25.67 31.43 22.17
C LEU A 272 -26.48 32.51 22.88
N ILE A 273 -26.56 32.49 24.21
CA ILE A 273 -27.26 33.52 25.00
C ILE A 273 -26.64 34.89 24.77
N ASN A 274 -25.31 34.99 24.86
CA ASN A 274 -24.61 36.25 24.66
C ASN A 274 -24.89 36.83 23.27
N TYR A 275 -24.81 36.02 22.21
CA TYR A 275 -25.07 36.48 20.86
C TYR A 275 -26.54 36.85 20.66
N VAL A 276 -27.48 36.00 21.10
CA VAL A 276 -28.92 36.21 20.95
C VAL A 276 -29.38 37.46 21.70
N ALA A 277 -28.79 37.76 22.86
CA ALA A 277 -29.09 38.98 23.60
C ALA A 277 -28.83 40.25 22.77
N LEU A 278 -27.77 40.26 21.97
CA LEU A 278 -27.38 41.40 21.12
C LEU A 278 -28.24 41.55 19.86
N ILE A 279 -29.13 40.60 19.57
CA ILE A 279 -30.00 40.67 18.38
C ILE A 279 -31.23 41.53 18.69
N GLY A 280 -31.06 42.84 18.50
CA GLY A 280 -32.11 43.84 18.75
C GLY A 280 -31.94 44.57 20.08
N TRP A 281 -30.84 44.37 20.80
CA TRP A 281 -30.44 45.19 21.95
C TRP A 281 -28.97 45.56 21.81
N SER A 282 -28.61 46.76 22.26
CA SER A 282 -27.24 47.23 22.32
C SER A 282 -26.93 47.72 23.74
N PRO A 283 -25.78 47.35 24.34
CA PRO A 283 -25.37 47.86 25.65
C PRO A 283 -25.07 49.36 25.65
N GLY A 284 -24.87 49.97 24.47
CA GLY A 284 -24.41 51.35 24.32
C GLY A 284 -22.89 51.51 24.55
N THR A 285 -22.17 50.41 24.75
CA THR A 285 -20.70 50.36 24.84
C THR A 285 -20.14 49.51 23.70
N GLU A 286 -18.80 49.45 23.58
CA GLU A 286 -18.11 48.54 22.64
C GLU A 286 -18.00 47.10 23.17
N ASP A 287 -18.46 46.84 24.40
CA ASP A 287 -18.42 45.51 24.98
C ASP A 287 -19.46 44.60 24.30
N GLU A 288 -19.02 43.40 23.91
CA GLU A 288 -19.91 42.44 23.25
C GLU A 288 -19.98 41.11 23.98
N ILE A 289 -19.06 40.81 24.91
CA ILE A 289 -18.98 39.49 25.55
C ILE A 289 -19.55 39.55 26.97
N PHE A 290 -20.76 39.01 27.14
CA PHE A 290 -21.51 39.06 28.40
C PHE A 290 -21.94 37.66 28.84
N SER A 291 -21.68 37.30 30.09
CA SER A 291 -22.30 36.15 30.75
C SER A 291 -23.79 36.41 31.02
N MET A 292 -24.55 35.37 31.41
CA MET A 292 -25.94 35.57 31.83
C MET A 292 -26.04 36.57 33.00
N ASP A 293 -25.14 36.46 33.98
CA ASP A 293 -25.12 37.37 35.13
C ASP A 293 -24.82 38.82 34.71
N ASP A 294 -23.88 39.00 33.77
CA ASP A 294 -23.60 40.32 33.21
C ASP A 294 -24.85 40.89 32.51
N LEU A 295 -25.52 40.09 31.67
CA LEU A 295 -26.75 40.48 30.98
C LEU A 295 -27.85 40.86 31.97
N VAL A 296 -28.03 40.11 33.07
CA VAL A 296 -28.99 40.45 34.13
C VAL A 296 -28.68 41.82 34.72
N GLN A 297 -27.42 42.24 34.81
CA GLN A 297 -27.06 43.56 35.34
C GLN A 297 -27.20 44.69 34.32
N VAL A 298 -26.77 44.47 33.08
CA VAL A 298 -26.60 45.55 32.09
C VAL A 298 -27.77 45.72 31.12
N TRP A 299 -28.57 44.68 30.89
CA TRP A 299 -29.64 44.73 29.90
C TRP A 299 -30.74 45.71 30.31
N LYS A 300 -31.24 46.52 29.38
CA LYS A 300 -32.30 47.50 29.65
C LYS A 300 -33.30 47.51 28.51
N ILE A 301 -34.59 47.52 28.84
CA ILE A 301 -35.65 47.48 27.83
C ILE A 301 -35.62 48.73 26.93
N GLU A 302 -35.22 49.88 27.47
CA GLU A 302 -35.10 51.15 26.76
C GLU A 302 -34.00 51.14 25.68
N GLN A 303 -33.09 50.16 25.73
CA GLN A 303 -32.03 49.97 24.74
C GLN A 303 -32.38 48.91 23.69
N VAL A 304 -33.56 48.28 23.80
CA VAL A 304 -34.10 47.39 22.77
C VAL A 304 -34.51 48.24 21.58
N GLN A 305 -34.00 47.89 20.41
CA GLN A 305 -34.23 48.61 19.17
C GLN A 305 -35.58 48.20 18.56
N SER A 306 -36.26 49.14 17.92
CA SER A 306 -37.50 48.89 17.16
C SER A 306 -37.24 48.30 15.76
N ALA A 307 -35.98 48.26 15.32
CA ALA A 307 -35.56 47.60 14.09
C ALA A 307 -35.10 46.15 14.34
N GLY A 308 -35.44 45.25 13.41
CA GLY A 308 -35.03 43.84 13.46
C GLY A 308 -33.52 43.63 13.41
N GLY A 309 -32.97 42.92 14.39
CA GLY A 309 -31.58 42.51 14.40
C GLY A 309 -31.30 41.41 13.37
N LYS A 310 -30.18 41.51 12.65
CA LYS A 310 -29.76 40.50 11.66
C LYS A 310 -29.02 39.35 12.34
N TRP A 311 -29.45 38.14 12.02
CA TRP A 311 -28.76 36.90 12.32
C TRP A 311 -27.57 36.70 11.38
N ASP A 312 -26.40 36.48 11.96
CA ASP A 312 -25.15 36.20 11.27
C ASP A 312 -24.45 35.03 11.98
N LYS A 313 -24.44 33.88 11.30
CA LYS A 313 -23.79 32.67 11.80
C LYS A 313 -22.28 32.90 12.02
N ALA A 314 -21.61 33.67 11.16
CA ALA A 314 -20.17 33.90 11.31
C ALA A 314 -19.86 34.70 12.58
N ARG A 315 -20.75 35.64 12.96
CA ARG A 315 -20.66 36.28 14.28
C ARG A 315 -20.89 35.26 15.40
N LEU A 316 -21.92 34.41 15.33
CA LEU A 316 -22.12 33.39 16.36
C LEU A 316 -20.88 32.48 16.52
N ASP A 317 -20.27 32.03 15.40
CA ASP A 317 -19.03 31.25 15.41
C ASP A 317 -17.89 31.99 16.12
N TYR A 318 -17.76 33.31 15.91
CA TYR A 318 -16.79 34.15 16.61
C TYR A 318 -17.04 34.17 18.12
N PHE A 319 -18.27 34.46 18.54
CA PHE A 319 -18.66 34.47 19.96
C PHE A 319 -18.39 33.13 20.61
N ASN A 320 -18.75 32.04 19.93
CA ASN A 320 -18.54 30.69 20.45
C ASN A 320 -17.05 30.37 20.61
N GLY A 321 -16.22 30.75 19.65
CA GLY A 321 -14.77 30.62 19.78
C GLY A 321 -14.21 31.44 20.96
N VAL A 322 -14.72 32.66 21.22
CA VAL A 322 -14.32 33.45 22.39
C VAL A 322 -14.68 32.72 23.68
N TRP A 323 -15.89 32.18 23.79
CA TRP A 323 -16.33 31.43 24.97
C TRP A 323 -15.57 30.12 25.16
N ILE A 324 -15.26 29.38 24.09
CA ILE A 324 -14.40 28.19 24.14
C ILE A 324 -13.02 28.54 24.72
N ARG A 325 -12.44 29.67 24.31
CA ARG A 325 -11.13 30.15 24.84
C ARG A 325 -11.17 30.58 26.31
N LYS A 326 -12.35 30.90 26.85
CA LYS A 326 -12.53 31.22 28.28
C LYS A 326 -12.60 29.98 29.18
N LEU A 327 -12.84 28.80 28.62
CA LEU A 327 -12.91 27.56 29.40
C LEU A 327 -11.53 27.18 29.93
N SER A 328 -11.47 26.66 31.16
CA SER A 328 -10.28 25.96 31.64
C SER A 328 -10.09 24.67 30.83
N VAL A 329 -8.86 24.15 30.80
CA VAL A 329 -8.56 22.90 30.05
C VAL A 329 -9.45 21.75 30.52
N ASP A 330 -9.63 21.59 31.84
CA ASP A 330 -10.45 20.52 32.40
C ASP A 330 -11.92 20.63 31.99
N GLU A 331 -12.46 21.86 32.02
CA GLU A 331 -13.83 22.12 31.61
C GLU A 331 -14.00 21.93 30.10
N LEU A 332 -13.03 22.37 29.29
CA LEU A 332 -13.03 22.17 27.85
C LEU A 332 -13.03 20.67 27.52
N VAL A 333 -12.16 19.88 28.15
CA VAL A 333 -12.14 18.42 27.94
C VAL A 333 -13.49 17.79 28.31
N ARG A 334 -14.08 18.16 29.45
CA ARG A 334 -15.40 17.68 29.86
C ARG A 334 -16.48 18.02 28.84
N ARG A 335 -16.45 19.23 28.26
CA ARG A 335 -17.41 19.66 27.23
C ARG A 335 -17.15 19.01 25.86
N LEU A 336 -15.93 18.56 25.58
CA LEU A 336 -15.58 17.85 24.36
C LEU A 336 -16.01 16.38 24.36
N GLU A 337 -16.13 15.74 25.53
CA GLU A 337 -16.48 14.31 25.67
C GLU A 337 -17.68 13.85 24.80
N PRO A 338 -18.79 14.62 24.67
CA PRO A 338 -19.91 14.23 23.82
C PRO A 338 -19.63 14.31 22.30
N PHE A 339 -18.61 15.06 21.88
CA PHE A 339 -18.28 15.35 20.48
C PHE A 339 -17.10 14.53 19.96
N VAL A 340 -16.46 13.76 20.84
CA VAL A 340 -15.35 12.87 20.49
C VAL A 340 -15.71 11.43 20.82
N PRO A 341 -15.19 10.43 20.08
CA PRO A 341 -15.40 9.02 20.41
C PRO A 341 -14.96 8.69 21.84
N ALA A 342 -15.78 7.93 22.56
CA ALA A 342 -15.56 7.60 23.97
C ALA A 342 -14.27 6.79 24.21
N GLU A 343 -13.76 6.11 23.17
CA GLU A 343 -12.50 5.36 23.20
C GLU A 343 -11.24 6.24 23.09
N TRP A 344 -11.38 7.55 22.84
CA TRP A 344 -10.23 8.46 22.77
C TRP A 344 -9.65 8.70 24.16
N ASP A 345 -8.34 8.49 24.29
CA ASP A 345 -7.64 8.65 25.57
C ASP A 345 -7.73 10.08 26.10
N ARG A 346 -8.40 10.22 27.25
CA ARG A 346 -8.58 11.49 27.96
C ARG A 346 -7.26 12.19 28.27
N ALA A 347 -6.18 11.46 28.60
CA ALA A 347 -4.88 12.06 28.86
C ALA A 347 -4.22 12.63 27.59
N VAL A 348 -4.53 12.10 26.41
CA VAL A 348 -4.13 12.70 25.12
C VAL A 348 -4.99 13.93 24.85
N LEU A 349 -6.30 13.86 25.09
CA LEU A 349 -7.23 14.99 24.94
C LEU A 349 -6.83 16.18 25.82
N THR A 350 -6.50 15.96 27.10
CA THR A 350 -6.05 17.02 28.01
C THR A 350 -4.76 17.68 27.53
N ARG A 351 -3.80 16.92 26.98
CA ARG A 351 -2.55 17.46 26.45
C ARG A 351 -2.74 18.26 25.17
N ILE A 352 -3.64 17.82 24.28
CA ILE A 352 -3.86 18.47 22.98
C ILE A 352 -4.85 19.62 23.05
N ALA A 353 -5.77 19.64 24.01
CA ALA A 353 -6.82 20.65 24.15
C ALA A 353 -6.29 22.10 24.07
N PRO A 354 -5.21 22.50 24.76
CA PRO A 354 -4.66 23.86 24.65
C PRO A 354 -4.21 24.22 23.22
N HIS A 355 -3.75 23.24 22.44
CA HIS A 355 -3.24 23.44 21.08
C HIS A 355 -4.35 23.59 20.03
N ILE A 356 -5.56 23.12 20.32
CA ILE A 356 -6.72 23.24 19.43
C ILE A 356 -7.73 24.30 19.92
N GLN A 357 -7.67 24.70 21.20
CA GLN A 357 -8.61 25.63 21.83
C GLN A 357 -8.74 26.95 21.05
N GLU A 358 -7.63 27.52 20.58
CA GLU A 358 -7.66 28.78 19.82
C GLU A 358 -8.25 28.63 18.40
N ARG A 359 -8.29 27.40 17.88
CA ARG A 359 -8.68 27.10 16.50
C ARG A 359 -10.15 26.68 16.36
N MET A 360 -10.77 26.24 17.46
CA MET A 360 -12.15 25.77 17.45
C MET A 360 -13.14 26.94 17.33
N LYS A 361 -14.07 26.81 16.39
CA LYS A 361 -15.29 27.64 16.33
C LYS A 361 -16.43 26.94 17.06
N THR A 362 -16.52 25.61 16.98
CA THR A 362 -17.42 24.78 17.79
C THR A 362 -16.68 23.61 18.40
N LEU A 363 -17.28 22.98 19.42
CA LEU A 363 -16.71 21.79 20.06
C LEU A 363 -16.61 20.59 19.09
N LYS A 364 -17.45 20.56 18.05
CA LYS A 364 -17.43 19.53 17.02
C LYS A 364 -16.17 19.59 16.14
N ASP A 365 -15.59 20.78 15.96
CA ASP A 365 -14.33 20.96 15.22
C ASP A 365 -13.19 20.14 15.83
N ALA A 366 -13.24 19.87 17.14
CA ALA A 366 -12.21 19.12 17.83
C ALA A 366 -11.95 17.77 17.17
N GLN A 367 -13.02 17.05 16.80
CA GLN A 367 -12.92 15.73 16.21
C GLN A 367 -12.04 15.77 14.95
N GLU A 368 -12.33 16.65 14.00
CA GLU A 368 -11.54 16.79 12.78
C GLU A 368 -10.11 17.24 13.05
N LEU A 369 -9.92 18.18 13.98
CA LEU A 369 -8.63 18.77 14.29
C LEU A 369 -7.64 17.77 14.90
N ILE A 370 -8.12 16.73 15.58
CA ILE A 370 -7.25 15.77 16.31
C ILE A 370 -7.46 14.32 15.92
N ARG A 371 -8.41 13.99 15.03
CA ARG A 371 -8.70 12.61 14.61
C ARG A 371 -7.44 11.85 14.20
N PHE A 372 -6.50 12.49 13.51
CA PHE A 372 -5.25 11.86 13.07
C PHE A 372 -4.39 11.31 14.23
N LEU A 373 -4.56 11.81 15.46
CA LEU A 373 -3.91 11.27 16.66
C LEU A 373 -4.51 9.93 17.11
N PHE A 374 -5.76 9.64 16.71
CA PHE A 374 -6.54 8.51 17.20
C PHE A 374 -6.86 7.46 16.11
N THR A 375 -6.66 7.77 14.83
CA THR A 375 -6.85 6.83 13.70
C THR A 375 -5.57 6.60 12.91
N ASP A 376 -5.35 5.37 12.44
CA ASP A 376 -4.24 5.02 11.53
C ASP A 376 -4.52 5.34 10.07
N ASP A 377 -5.80 5.42 9.72
CA ASP A 377 -6.23 5.71 8.37
C ASP A 377 -6.66 7.17 8.26
N ILE A 378 -5.80 7.97 7.63
CA ILE A 378 -6.05 9.39 7.37
C ILE A 378 -6.67 9.57 5.97
N GLY A 379 -6.84 8.49 5.18
CA GLY A 379 -7.67 8.43 3.97
C GLY A 379 -7.62 9.66 3.07
N TYR A 380 -6.48 9.97 2.44
CA TYR A 380 -6.36 11.11 1.52
C TYR A 380 -5.65 10.74 0.21
N ASP A 381 -5.89 11.53 -0.84
CA ASP A 381 -5.22 11.35 -2.12
C ASP A 381 -3.71 11.60 -1.96
N LYS A 382 -2.91 10.57 -2.23
CA LYS A 382 -1.44 10.63 -2.15
C LYS A 382 -0.83 11.64 -3.11
N SER A 383 -1.57 12.08 -4.14
CA SER A 383 -1.15 13.19 -5.01
C SER A 383 -0.91 14.50 -4.24
N LEU A 384 -1.62 14.71 -3.13
CA LEU A 384 -1.50 15.88 -2.26
C LEU A 384 -0.18 15.94 -1.49
N LEU A 385 0.59 14.84 -1.45
CA LEU A 385 1.93 14.81 -0.87
C LEU A 385 2.95 15.54 -1.73
N ILE A 386 2.69 15.72 -3.03
CA ILE A 386 3.64 16.33 -3.95
C ILE A 386 3.54 17.84 -3.81
N PRO A 387 4.59 18.53 -3.32
CA PRO A 387 4.57 19.98 -3.22
C PRO A 387 4.52 20.60 -4.64
N LYS A 388 3.98 21.82 -4.77
CA LYS A 388 3.70 22.47 -6.07
C LYS A 388 4.89 22.55 -7.04
N LYS A 389 6.13 22.46 -6.54
CA LYS A 389 7.38 22.50 -7.33
C LYS A 389 8.16 21.18 -7.31
N GLY A 390 7.65 20.16 -6.62
CA GLY A 390 8.29 18.84 -6.50
C GLY A 390 7.69 17.84 -7.48
N ASP A 391 8.35 16.69 -7.58
CA ASP A 391 7.84 15.52 -8.30
C ASP A 391 7.72 14.34 -7.33
N ARG A 392 7.08 13.27 -7.78
CA ARG A 392 6.85 12.07 -6.96
C ARG A 392 8.15 11.44 -6.45
N VAL A 393 9.21 11.43 -7.25
CA VAL A 393 10.48 10.77 -6.91
C VAL A 393 11.19 11.54 -5.81
N THR A 394 11.33 12.86 -5.99
CA THR A 394 11.96 13.76 -5.01
C THR A 394 11.17 13.83 -3.71
N THR A 395 9.84 13.78 -3.77
CA THR A 395 8.97 13.75 -2.58
C THR A 395 9.14 12.44 -1.79
N LEU A 396 9.22 11.29 -2.47
CA LEU A 396 9.48 10.00 -1.84
C LEU A 396 10.86 9.95 -1.19
N GLU A 397 11.89 10.48 -1.85
CA GLU A 397 13.23 10.58 -1.29
C GLU A 397 13.25 11.46 -0.03
N ALA A 398 12.61 12.64 -0.09
CA ALA A 398 12.53 13.56 1.03
C ALA A 398 11.83 12.92 2.25
N LEU A 399 10.71 12.22 2.04
CA LEU A 399 9.99 11.49 3.08
C LEU A 399 10.82 10.32 3.65
N ALA A 400 11.51 9.56 2.80
CA ALA A 400 12.37 8.47 3.25
C ALA A 400 13.56 8.95 4.09
N ARG A 401 14.18 10.08 3.72
CA ARG A 401 15.27 10.69 4.49
C ARG A 401 14.77 11.37 5.76
N ALA A 402 13.60 12.01 5.71
CA ALA A 402 12.95 12.56 6.91
C ALA A 402 12.65 11.46 7.93
N ARG A 403 12.15 10.32 7.46
CA ARG A 403 11.96 9.12 8.28
C ARG A 403 13.25 8.65 8.95
N ALA A 404 14.35 8.56 8.21
CA ALA A 404 15.64 8.17 8.76
C ALA A 404 16.14 9.16 9.83
N VAL A 405 16.09 10.46 9.54
CA VAL A 405 16.54 11.50 10.48
C VAL A 405 15.68 11.53 11.76
N LEU A 406 14.36 11.43 11.62
CA LEU A 406 13.44 11.42 12.76
C LEU A 406 13.55 10.14 13.60
N GLY A 407 13.97 9.01 13.01
CA GLY A 407 14.14 7.74 13.70
C GLY A 407 15.30 7.70 14.70
N GLU A 408 16.29 8.58 14.53
CA GLU A 408 17.51 8.65 15.36
C GLU A 408 17.43 9.70 16.48
N ILE A 409 16.33 10.48 16.55
CA ILE A 409 16.19 11.57 17.53
C ILE A 409 15.66 11.03 18.86
N GLU A 410 16.51 11.06 19.89
CA GLU A 410 16.12 10.84 21.28
C GLU A 410 16.76 11.93 22.18
N PRO A 411 16.00 12.64 23.03
CA PRO A 411 14.55 12.55 23.21
C PRO A 411 13.76 13.11 22.03
N PHE A 412 12.61 12.48 21.72
CA PHE A 412 11.69 12.87 20.65
C PHE A 412 10.85 14.10 21.03
N VAL A 413 11.51 15.25 21.12
CA VAL A 413 10.92 16.55 21.51
C VAL A 413 11.16 17.62 20.44
N SER A 414 10.29 18.63 20.39
CA SER A 414 10.32 19.68 19.36
C SER A 414 11.67 20.39 19.25
N THR A 415 12.35 20.61 20.37
CA THR A 415 13.68 21.24 20.45
C THR A 415 14.78 20.45 19.72
N ASN A 416 14.61 19.14 19.53
CA ASN A 416 15.53 18.28 18.79
C ASN A 416 15.04 18.00 17.35
N ILE A 417 13.73 17.88 17.17
CA ILE A 417 13.10 17.59 15.88
C ILE A 417 13.28 18.75 14.89
N GLU A 418 13.03 19.99 15.34
CA GLU A 418 13.01 21.15 14.46
C GLU A 418 14.39 21.45 13.83
N PRO A 419 15.51 21.47 14.58
CA PRO A 419 16.84 21.63 13.99
C PRO A 419 17.22 20.51 13.01
N ALA A 420 16.84 19.26 13.30
CA ALA A 420 17.15 18.11 12.45
C ALA A 420 16.42 18.17 11.09
N LEU A 421 15.14 18.55 11.10
CA LEU A 421 14.37 18.75 9.86
C LEU A 421 14.88 19.95 9.06
N VAL A 422 15.35 21.02 9.72
CA VAL A 422 15.99 22.16 9.04
C VAL A 422 17.30 21.73 8.37
N GLY A 423 18.13 20.94 9.06
CA GLY A 423 19.36 20.38 8.49
C GLY A 423 19.07 19.48 7.27
N LEU A 424 18.04 18.64 7.35
CA LEU A 424 17.62 17.79 6.25
C LEU A 424 17.09 18.59 5.05
N ALA A 425 16.24 19.60 5.29
CA ALA A 425 15.73 20.46 4.23
C ALA A 425 16.89 21.11 3.45
N THR A 426 17.90 21.60 4.18
CA THR A 426 19.12 22.17 3.59
C THR A 426 19.88 21.14 2.74
N ALA A 427 20.05 19.91 3.25
CA ALA A 427 20.76 18.83 2.53
C ALA A 427 20.02 18.31 1.29
N LEU A 428 18.71 18.52 1.22
CA LEU A 428 17.86 18.19 0.07
C LEU A 428 17.72 19.34 -0.93
N GLY A 429 18.18 20.55 -0.59
CA GLY A 429 17.92 21.76 -1.37
C GLY A 429 16.45 22.23 -1.31
N TRP A 430 15.72 21.82 -0.28
CA TRP A 430 14.31 22.16 -0.06
C TRP A 430 14.17 23.32 0.92
N SER A 431 13.07 24.07 0.84
CA SER A 431 12.74 25.00 1.91
C SER A 431 12.21 24.24 3.14
N LYS A 432 12.42 24.80 4.34
CA LYS A 432 11.81 24.29 5.58
C LYS A 432 10.29 24.11 5.42
N GLY A 433 9.65 25.05 4.73
CA GLY A 433 8.20 25.03 4.47
C GLY A 433 7.76 23.87 3.59
N ASP A 434 8.53 23.55 2.55
CA ASP A 434 8.21 22.43 1.64
C ASP A 434 8.36 21.09 2.36
N LEU A 435 9.48 20.87 3.06
CA LEU A 435 9.71 19.62 3.79
C LEU A 435 8.68 19.43 4.91
N ASN A 436 8.45 20.47 5.73
CA ASN A 436 7.44 20.41 6.79
C ASN A 436 6.02 20.28 6.23
N GLY A 437 5.74 20.86 5.08
CA GLY A 437 4.47 20.74 4.38
C GLY A 437 4.17 19.30 3.99
N VAL A 438 5.15 18.61 3.40
CA VAL A 438 5.05 17.20 2.99
C VAL A 438 4.97 16.27 4.21
N ILE A 439 5.82 16.46 5.22
CA ILE A 439 5.78 15.67 6.46
C ILE A 439 4.44 15.84 7.17
N ARG A 440 3.94 17.07 7.27
CA ARG A 440 2.63 17.33 7.90
C ARG A 440 1.50 16.70 7.09
N MET A 441 1.49 16.85 5.76
CA MET A 441 0.51 16.16 4.91
C MET A 441 0.55 14.64 5.12
N ALA A 442 1.75 14.07 5.24
CA ALA A 442 1.94 12.65 5.50
C ALA A 442 1.36 12.19 6.85
N ILE A 443 1.50 12.99 7.91
CA ILE A 443 1.16 12.63 9.29
C ILE A 443 -0.25 13.06 9.70
N THR A 444 -0.76 14.16 9.16
CA THR A 444 -2.03 14.78 9.58
C THR A 444 -3.09 14.80 8.49
N GLY A 445 -2.73 14.52 7.24
CA GLY A 445 -3.65 14.65 6.11
C GLY A 445 -3.88 16.10 5.65
N PRO A 446 -4.87 16.32 4.75
CA PRO A 446 -5.21 17.62 4.20
C PRO A 446 -5.71 18.61 5.26
N ARG A 447 -5.73 19.90 4.91
CA ARG A 447 -6.28 20.93 5.81
C ARG A 447 -7.81 20.86 5.83
N GLN A 448 -8.43 21.40 6.89
CA GLN A 448 -9.86 21.66 6.91
C GLN A 448 -10.31 22.35 5.60
N GLY A 449 -11.24 21.72 4.88
CA GLY A 449 -11.81 22.19 3.60
C GLY A 449 -11.37 21.43 2.35
N GLU A 450 -10.47 20.45 2.45
CA GLU A 450 -10.06 19.56 1.35
C GLU A 450 -10.44 18.10 1.71
N GLU A 451 -11.60 17.60 1.24
CA GLU A 451 -12.18 16.27 1.56
C GLU A 451 -11.52 15.10 0.76
N PRO A 452 -11.57 13.80 1.21
CA PRO A 452 -12.78 13.08 1.67
C PRO A 452 -12.68 12.17 2.92
N HIS A 453 -13.86 11.77 3.41
CA HIS A 453 -14.18 10.90 4.56
C HIS A 453 -14.00 9.38 4.31
N ALA A 454 -13.72 8.59 5.37
CA ALA A 454 -14.45 7.36 5.78
C ALA A 454 -13.93 6.77 7.12
N ASP A 455 -14.77 6.01 7.82
CA ASP A 455 -14.70 5.53 9.21
C ASP A 455 -13.75 4.35 9.49
N GLY A 456 -13.28 4.22 10.75
CA GLY A 456 -12.61 2.99 11.23
C GLY A 456 -11.93 3.10 12.61
N LYS A 457 -12.36 2.23 13.54
CA LYS A 457 -12.04 2.14 14.99
C LYS A 457 -10.55 1.87 15.30
N GLY A 458 -10.09 2.37 16.46
CA GLY A 458 -8.66 2.45 16.82
C GLY A 458 -8.11 1.43 17.84
N ALA A 459 -6.77 1.44 17.98
CA ALA A 459 -6.01 1.02 19.16
C ALA A 459 -4.53 1.54 19.15
N GLY A 460 -4.22 2.58 19.93
CA GLY A 460 -2.95 2.69 20.69
C GLY A 460 -1.67 3.28 20.04
N ALA A 461 -1.40 4.55 20.37
CA ALA A 461 -0.16 5.23 20.84
C ALA A 461 1.26 4.99 20.25
N SER A 462 1.58 3.95 19.47
CA SER A 462 2.95 3.75 18.93
C SER A 462 3.18 4.34 17.53
N ARG A 463 2.18 5.02 16.96
CA ARG A 463 1.90 5.01 15.51
C ARG A 463 2.60 6.05 14.64
N GLY A 464 3.16 7.13 15.18
CA GLY A 464 3.87 8.15 14.38
C GLY A 464 5.11 7.62 13.66
N ARG A 465 5.84 6.70 14.32
CA ARG A 465 7.01 5.99 13.78
C ARG A 465 6.60 4.84 12.84
N SER A 466 5.47 4.20 13.11
CA SER A 466 4.94 3.05 12.35
C SER A 466 4.33 3.44 10.99
N ARG A 467 3.69 4.62 10.89
CA ARG A 467 2.94 5.05 9.68
C ARG A 467 3.83 5.39 8.48
N LEU A 468 5.09 5.74 8.71
CA LEU A 468 6.11 5.91 7.65
C LEU A 468 6.79 4.59 7.25
N MET A 469 6.43 3.47 7.89
CA MET A 469 7.09 2.17 7.74
C MET A 469 6.21 1.08 7.10
N ALA A 470 4.88 1.20 7.06
CA ALA A 470 4.00 0.13 6.62
C ALA A 470 3.70 0.15 5.11
N LEU A 471 3.99 -0.97 4.44
CA LEU A 471 3.41 -1.28 3.13
C LEU A 471 1.88 -1.39 3.27
N ALA A 472 1.12 -0.93 2.27
CA ALA A 472 -0.34 -0.97 2.24
C ALA A 472 -0.91 -2.41 2.19
N ARG A 473 -0.10 -3.40 1.82
CA ARG A 473 -0.43 -4.84 1.85
C ARG A 473 0.67 -5.61 2.56
N ARG A 474 0.28 -6.61 3.35
CA ARG A 474 1.17 -7.55 4.05
C ARG A 474 1.94 -8.40 3.03
N ILE A 475 3.24 -8.51 3.19
CA ILE A 475 4.11 -9.34 2.33
C ILE A 475 5.35 -9.78 3.11
N GLY A 476 5.81 -11.00 2.84
CA GLY A 476 7.04 -11.54 3.42
C GLY A 476 8.04 -12.00 2.36
N LEU A 477 9.28 -12.21 2.81
CA LEU A 477 10.37 -12.78 2.04
C LEU A 477 10.53 -14.26 2.41
N GLY A 478 10.40 -15.16 1.44
CA GLY A 478 10.77 -16.57 1.60
C GLY A 478 12.23 -16.80 1.24
N LEU A 479 12.98 -17.48 2.10
CA LEU A 479 14.37 -17.85 1.87
C LEU A 479 14.58 -19.35 2.06
N ALA A 480 15.54 -19.86 1.30
CA ALA A 480 16.09 -21.19 1.42
C ALA A 480 17.29 -21.20 2.35
N SER A 481 17.44 -22.28 3.12
CA SER A 481 18.56 -22.49 4.03
C SER A 481 19.83 -22.95 3.28
N ARG A 482 20.16 -22.26 2.18
CA ARG A 482 21.31 -22.48 1.30
C ARG A 482 22.09 -21.18 1.09
N GLY A 483 23.36 -21.29 0.71
CA GLY A 483 24.25 -20.13 0.55
C GLY A 483 24.97 -19.74 1.84
N LYS A 484 25.41 -18.49 1.98
CA LYS A 484 26.05 -18.01 3.22
C LYS A 484 24.99 -17.45 4.17
N VAL A 485 25.14 -17.71 5.46
CA VAL A 485 24.25 -17.17 6.50
C VAL A 485 24.28 -15.64 6.51
N SER A 486 25.46 -15.05 6.32
CA SER A 486 25.65 -13.59 6.21
C SER A 486 24.79 -12.95 5.11
N ASP A 487 24.62 -13.64 3.99
CA ASP A 487 23.88 -13.10 2.85
C ASP A 487 22.38 -13.09 3.17
N CYS A 488 21.87 -14.14 3.81
CA CYS A 488 20.48 -14.19 4.29
C CYS A 488 20.18 -13.13 5.37
N VAL A 489 21.12 -12.87 6.28
CA VAL A 489 21.00 -11.77 7.25
C VAL A 489 20.92 -10.42 6.52
N ALA A 490 21.80 -10.19 5.54
CA ALA A 490 21.78 -8.97 4.74
C ALA A 490 20.50 -8.82 3.88
N TRP A 491 19.92 -9.92 3.40
CA TRP A 491 18.63 -9.90 2.70
C TRP A 491 17.46 -9.65 3.64
N ALA A 492 17.47 -10.24 4.84
CA ALA A 492 16.46 -9.98 5.86
C ALA A 492 16.48 -8.51 6.32
N GLU A 493 17.66 -7.93 6.51
CA GLU A 493 17.81 -6.51 6.84
C GLU A 493 17.26 -5.60 5.73
N ARG A 494 17.51 -5.95 4.46
CA ARG A 494 16.92 -5.24 3.32
C ARG A 494 15.40 -5.41 3.23
N ALA A 495 14.88 -6.60 3.53
CA ALA A 495 13.44 -6.84 3.61
C ALA A 495 12.80 -5.95 4.69
N ARG A 496 13.42 -5.88 5.89
CA ARG A 496 13.02 -4.98 6.98
C ARG A 496 13.02 -3.52 6.54
N ALA A 497 14.13 -3.05 5.95
CA ALA A 497 14.26 -1.68 5.48
C ALA A 497 13.25 -1.31 4.37
N ALA A 498 12.86 -2.30 3.57
CA ALA A 498 11.84 -2.20 2.53
C ALA A 498 10.39 -2.30 3.07
N GLY A 499 10.20 -2.53 4.37
CA GLY A 499 8.89 -2.58 5.02
C GLY A 499 8.15 -3.92 4.89
N LEU A 500 8.84 -5.01 4.53
CA LEU A 500 8.25 -6.35 4.53
C LEU A 500 7.95 -6.80 5.97
N GLU A 501 6.84 -7.51 6.16
CA GLU A 501 6.37 -7.93 7.49
C GLU A 501 7.28 -9.00 8.08
N SER A 502 7.69 -9.98 7.27
CA SER A 502 8.35 -11.19 7.77
C SER A 502 9.38 -11.77 6.80
N VAL A 503 10.36 -12.49 7.35
CA VAL A 503 11.24 -13.39 6.60
C VAL A 503 11.02 -14.82 7.07
N TRP A 504 10.88 -15.75 6.13
CA TRP A 504 10.58 -17.15 6.40
C TRP A 504 11.68 -18.05 5.85
N PHE A 505 12.19 -18.93 6.70
CA PHE A 505 13.17 -19.94 6.33
C PHE A 505 12.49 -21.29 6.21
N HIS A 506 12.63 -21.92 5.05
CA HIS A 506 12.07 -23.24 4.85
C HIS A 506 13.05 -24.36 5.22
N ASP A 507 12.51 -25.40 5.86
CA ASP A 507 13.24 -26.56 6.35
C ASP A 507 13.30 -27.64 5.26
N SER A 508 14.17 -27.42 4.27
CA SER A 508 14.42 -28.38 3.17
C SER A 508 15.48 -29.40 3.54
N TYR A 509 15.13 -30.69 3.52
CA TYR A 509 16.09 -31.77 3.74
C TYR A 509 17.21 -31.75 2.69
N PHE A 510 18.42 -32.08 3.12
CA PHE A 510 19.64 -32.05 2.32
C PHE A 510 20.15 -30.63 1.96
N GLU A 511 19.55 -29.58 2.52
CA GLU A 511 20.14 -28.24 2.66
C GLU A 511 20.69 -28.04 4.09
N ARG A 512 21.05 -26.81 4.47
CA ARG A 512 21.43 -26.50 5.86
C ARG A 512 20.18 -26.32 6.74
N ASP A 513 20.40 -26.31 8.04
CA ASP A 513 19.34 -26.22 9.06
C ASP A 513 18.68 -24.83 9.10
N ALA A 514 17.33 -24.79 9.03
CA ALA A 514 16.55 -23.54 9.01
C ALA A 514 16.58 -22.78 10.34
N VAL A 515 16.65 -23.50 11.47
CA VAL A 515 16.74 -22.89 12.80
C VAL A 515 18.01 -22.05 12.91
N THR A 516 19.13 -22.54 12.39
CA THR A 516 20.41 -21.82 12.37
C THR A 516 20.31 -20.47 11.65
N TYR A 517 19.63 -20.40 10.51
CA TYR A 517 19.44 -19.13 9.79
C TYR A 517 18.47 -18.21 10.51
N ALA A 518 17.39 -18.75 11.07
CA ALA A 518 16.45 -17.99 11.88
C ALA A 518 17.10 -17.39 13.13
N SER A 519 17.94 -18.14 13.84
CA SER A 519 18.72 -17.64 14.98
C SER A 519 19.67 -16.50 14.59
N ALA A 520 20.31 -16.60 13.40
CA ALA A 520 21.20 -15.56 12.92
C ALA A 520 20.43 -14.26 12.63
N VAL A 521 19.29 -14.33 11.95
CA VAL A 521 18.43 -13.16 11.72
C VAL A 521 17.85 -12.64 13.03
N ALA A 522 17.39 -13.51 13.93
CA ALA A 522 16.88 -13.15 15.25
C ALA A 522 17.85 -12.28 16.04
N SER A 523 19.15 -12.57 15.93
CA SER A 523 20.22 -11.87 16.67
C SER A 523 20.70 -10.57 16.02
N HIS A 524 20.44 -10.34 14.73
CA HIS A 524 21.05 -9.25 13.96
C HIS A 524 20.05 -8.31 13.29
N VAL A 525 18.79 -8.72 13.16
CA VAL A 525 17.76 -7.96 12.44
C VAL A 525 16.58 -7.76 13.39
N ASP A 526 16.43 -6.52 13.83
CA ASP A 526 15.34 -6.10 14.71
C ASP A 526 14.05 -5.87 13.92
N GLU A 527 12.93 -5.78 14.64
CA GLU A 527 11.62 -5.32 14.13
C GLU A 527 10.96 -6.19 13.02
N ILE A 528 11.67 -7.11 12.36
CA ILE A 528 11.08 -8.05 11.38
C ILE A 528 10.70 -9.37 12.03
N ALA A 529 9.55 -9.89 11.62
CA ALA A 529 9.10 -11.22 11.99
C ALA A 529 9.93 -12.34 11.35
N ILE A 530 10.07 -13.46 12.06
CA ILE A 530 10.89 -14.59 11.64
C ILE A 530 10.03 -15.86 11.66
N GLY A 531 9.79 -16.40 10.48
CA GLY A 531 9.04 -17.63 10.29
C GLY A 531 9.93 -18.84 10.04
N LEU A 532 9.54 -19.97 10.62
CA LEU A 532 10.14 -21.29 10.35
C LEU A 532 9.13 -22.14 9.60
N GLY A 533 9.22 -22.22 8.27
CA GLY A 533 8.16 -22.79 7.44
C GLY A 533 8.63 -23.99 6.60
N ALA A 534 8.55 -25.24 7.05
CA ALA A 534 7.99 -25.69 8.33
C ALA A 534 8.86 -26.75 8.99
N LEU A 535 9.02 -26.66 10.31
CA LEU A 535 9.70 -27.69 11.09
C LEU A 535 8.88 -28.98 11.11
N ASN A 536 9.58 -30.10 11.18
CA ASN A 536 8.99 -31.42 11.03
C ASN A 536 9.03 -32.25 12.33
N PRO A 537 7.86 -32.66 12.87
CA PRO A 537 7.78 -33.55 14.03
C PRO A 537 8.42 -34.94 13.85
N PHE A 538 8.65 -35.38 12.62
CA PHE A 538 9.30 -36.66 12.31
C PHE A 538 10.82 -36.62 12.50
N THR A 539 11.44 -35.45 12.33
CA THR A 539 12.89 -35.28 12.46
C THR A 539 13.29 -34.54 13.75
N ARG A 540 12.38 -33.75 14.35
CA ARG A 540 12.61 -33.10 15.65
C ARG A 540 11.52 -33.52 16.63
N HIS A 541 11.94 -34.06 17.78
CA HIS A 541 11.02 -34.44 18.84
C HIS A 541 10.24 -33.21 19.36
N PRO A 542 8.95 -33.30 19.70
CA PRO A 542 8.15 -32.16 20.16
C PRO A 542 8.78 -31.37 21.31
N VAL A 543 9.42 -32.04 22.26
CA VAL A 543 10.18 -31.40 23.36
C VAL A 543 11.32 -30.50 22.84
N LEU A 544 12.06 -30.97 21.83
CA LEU A 544 13.14 -30.17 21.23
C LEU A 544 12.59 -28.97 20.46
N ILE A 545 11.44 -29.12 19.79
CA ILE A 545 10.74 -28.02 19.13
C ILE A 545 10.31 -26.98 20.18
N ALA A 546 9.71 -27.41 21.29
CA ALA A 546 9.31 -26.52 22.38
C ALA A 546 10.49 -25.70 22.92
N MET A 547 11.61 -26.37 23.23
CA MET A 547 12.83 -25.73 23.74
C MET A 547 13.44 -24.75 22.74
N THR A 548 13.52 -25.15 21.47
CA THR A 548 14.11 -24.33 20.40
C THR A 548 13.31 -23.05 20.21
N ILE A 549 11.98 -23.15 20.22
CA ILE A 549 11.09 -22.02 20.00
C ILE A 549 11.02 -21.11 21.22
N SER A 550 11.08 -21.64 22.45
CA SER A 550 11.25 -20.82 23.65
C SER A 550 12.52 -19.96 23.57
N ALA A 551 13.65 -20.55 23.19
CA ALA A 551 14.92 -19.83 23.05
C ALA A 551 14.87 -18.78 21.92
N LEU A 552 14.25 -19.12 20.78
CA LEU A 552 14.09 -18.17 19.69
C LEU A 552 13.15 -17.01 20.05
N ASP A 553 12.08 -17.24 20.80
CA ASP A 553 11.21 -16.16 21.29
C ASP A 553 11.94 -15.26 22.29
N GLU A 554 12.81 -15.81 23.14
CA GLU A 554 13.67 -15.01 24.01
C GLU A 554 14.61 -14.10 23.20
N MET A 555 15.23 -14.63 22.13
CA MET A 555 16.10 -13.86 21.22
C MET A 555 15.32 -12.83 20.40
N ALA A 556 14.10 -13.15 20.00
CA ALA A 556 13.28 -12.38 19.06
C ALA A 556 11.84 -12.24 19.59
N GLN A 557 11.72 -11.44 20.65
CA GLN A 557 10.51 -11.24 21.44
C GLN A 557 9.28 -10.94 20.58
N SER A 558 8.27 -11.81 20.61
CA SER A 558 7.02 -11.70 19.82
C SER A 558 7.19 -11.70 18.29
N ARG A 559 8.37 -12.08 17.78
CA ARG A 559 8.67 -12.06 16.32
C ARG A 559 8.62 -13.44 15.68
N ILE A 560 8.69 -14.51 16.46
CA ILE A 560 8.75 -15.89 15.97
C ILE A 560 7.38 -16.39 15.49
N ARG A 561 7.36 -17.03 14.33
CA ARG A 561 6.21 -17.77 13.77
C ARG A 561 6.64 -19.21 13.49
N LEU A 562 5.94 -20.18 14.07
CA LEU A 562 6.29 -21.60 13.95
C LEU A 562 5.41 -22.28 12.89
N GLY A 563 5.98 -22.63 11.75
CA GLY A 563 5.37 -23.57 10.81
C GLY A 563 5.63 -25.02 11.22
N LEU A 564 4.58 -25.84 11.29
CA LEU A 564 4.67 -27.29 11.50
C LEU A 564 4.15 -28.06 10.28
N GLY A 565 4.94 -29.00 9.78
CA GLY A 565 4.59 -29.78 8.59
C GLY A 565 4.98 -31.24 8.66
N SER A 566 4.35 -32.05 7.81
CA SER A 566 4.46 -33.52 7.82
C SER A 566 5.61 -34.10 6.98
N ALA A 567 6.57 -33.26 6.55
CA ALA A 567 7.67 -33.64 5.65
C ALA A 567 7.26 -34.14 4.25
N LEU A 568 8.29 -34.42 3.43
CA LEU A 568 8.15 -35.11 2.16
C LEU A 568 8.42 -36.62 2.36
N PRO A 569 7.47 -37.51 2.04
CA PRO A 569 7.62 -38.95 2.27
C PRO A 569 8.89 -39.54 1.64
N LEU A 570 9.22 -39.08 0.43
CA LEU A 570 10.44 -39.47 -0.28
C LEU A 570 11.71 -39.18 0.53
N ARG A 571 11.79 -38.01 1.16
CA ARG A 571 12.98 -37.58 1.90
C ARG A 571 13.10 -38.29 3.26
N LEU A 572 11.98 -38.52 3.94
CA LEU A 572 11.97 -39.33 5.17
C LEU A 572 12.40 -40.77 4.90
N GLY A 573 11.93 -41.35 3.79
CA GLY A 573 12.37 -42.68 3.34
C GLY A 573 13.86 -42.75 3.09
N GLN A 574 14.46 -41.73 2.46
CA GLN A 574 15.91 -41.64 2.27
C GLN A 574 16.69 -41.58 3.59
N MET A 575 16.09 -41.05 4.66
CA MET A 575 16.68 -40.97 6.00
C MET A 575 16.38 -42.21 6.86
N GLY A 576 15.61 -43.18 6.35
CA GLY A 576 15.19 -44.35 7.11
C GLY A 576 14.15 -44.04 8.20
N ILE A 577 13.46 -42.91 8.12
CA ILE A 577 12.44 -42.51 9.10
C ILE A 577 11.08 -43.07 8.66
N PRO A 578 10.41 -43.91 9.48
CA PRO A 578 9.09 -44.44 9.14
C PRO A 578 8.06 -43.32 8.96
N TYR A 579 7.26 -43.42 7.91
CA TYR A 579 6.23 -42.44 7.57
C TYR A 579 4.97 -43.12 7.05
N SER A 580 3.83 -42.74 7.61
CA SER A 580 2.50 -43.03 7.07
C SER A 580 1.75 -41.71 6.79
N PRO A 581 1.12 -41.57 5.62
CA PRO A 581 0.17 -40.50 5.31
C PRO A 581 -0.88 -40.20 6.38
N ASP A 582 -1.40 -41.23 7.03
CA ASP A 582 -2.50 -41.11 7.98
C ASP A 582 -2.00 -40.66 9.36
N ASP A 583 -0.73 -40.97 9.67
CA ASP A 583 -0.08 -40.57 10.92
C ASP A 583 0.38 -39.11 10.91
N ALA A 584 0.50 -38.49 9.73
CA ALA A 584 0.97 -37.12 9.57
C ALA A 584 0.12 -36.10 10.36
N ALA A 585 -1.21 -36.18 10.22
CA ALA A 585 -2.14 -35.27 10.89
C ALA A 585 -2.17 -35.55 12.40
N THR A 586 -2.23 -36.83 12.78
CA THR A 586 -2.20 -37.29 14.17
C THR A 586 -0.95 -36.83 14.90
N ARG A 587 0.23 -37.02 14.29
CA ARG A 587 1.51 -36.63 14.89
C ARG A 587 1.67 -35.11 14.98
N THR A 588 1.21 -34.37 13.98
CA THR A 588 1.22 -32.90 14.01
C THR A 588 0.31 -32.39 15.13
N THR A 589 -0.91 -32.93 15.25
CA THR A 589 -1.84 -32.63 16.35
C THR A 589 -1.22 -32.94 17.71
N ALA A 590 -0.68 -34.14 17.91
CA ALA A 590 -0.03 -34.53 19.15
C ALA A 590 1.17 -33.63 19.49
N THR A 591 1.90 -33.15 18.46
CA THR A 591 2.98 -32.19 18.64
C THR A 591 2.45 -30.85 19.14
N ILE A 592 1.42 -30.29 18.51
CA ILE A 592 0.80 -29.03 18.95
C ILE A 592 0.33 -29.12 20.40
N ASP A 593 -0.35 -30.22 20.74
CA ASP A 593 -0.84 -30.43 22.11
C ASP A 593 0.33 -30.53 23.11
N THR A 594 1.38 -31.26 22.75
CA THR A 594 2.62 -31.36 23.54
C THR A 594 3.28 -29.98 23.72
N LEU A 595 3.39 -29.18 22.65
CA LEU A 595 3.97 -27.83 22.71
C LEU A 595 3.16 -26.95 23.67
N HIS A 596 1.83 -26.92 23.53
CA HIS A 596 0.97 -26.12 24.40
C HIS A 596 1.02 -26.54 25.88
N GLN A 597 1.02 -27.85 26.15
CA GLN A 597 1.13 -28.36 27.52
C GLN A 597 2.48 -27.98 28.14
N LEU A 598 3.57 -28.17 27.39
CA LEU A 598 4.90 -27.77 27.82
C LEU A 598 4.98 -26.25 28.06
N TRP A 599 4.52 -25.42 27.12
CA TRP A 599 4.58 -23.97 27.28
C TRP A 599 3.69 -23.42 28.40
N LYS A 600 2.68 -24.17 28.86
CA LYS A 600 1.91 -23.87 30.07
C LYS A 600 2.58 -24.33 31.37
N GLY A 601 3.72 -25.01 31.29
CA GLY A 601 4.41 -25.59 32.44
C GLY A 601 3.77 -26.88 32.95
N GLU A 602 2.87 -27.50 32.18
CA GLU A 602 2.22 -28.76 32.55
C GLU A 602 3.22 -29.93 32.47
N ARG A 603 3.03 -30.94 33.32
CA ARG A 603 3.87 -32.15 33.35
C ARG A 603 3.37 -33.17 32.34
N LEU A 604 4.27 -33.71 31.53
CA LEU A 604 3.96 -34.79 30.60
C LEU A 604 4.45 -36.14 31.12
N PRO A 605 3.72 -37.24 30.85
CA PRO A 605 4.19 -38.57 31.19
C PRO A 605 5.50 -38.88 30.45
N PRO A 606 6.42 -39.65 31.08
CA PRO A 606 7.66 -40.06 30.41
C PRO A 606 7.36 -41.01 29.25
N GLY A 607 8.18 -40.94 28.19
CA GLY A 607 8.10 -41.89 27.07
C GLY A 607 8.41 -43.35 27.45
N LYS A 608 8.99 -43.58 28.63
CA LYS A 608 9.23 -44.91 29.21
C LYS A 608 8.72 -44.94 30.64
N GLN A 609 7.92 -45.97 30.98
CA GLN A 609 7.42 -46.18 32.34
C GLN A 609 8.58 -46.28 33.35
N GLY A 610 8.38 -45.68 34.53
CA GLY A 610 9.37 -45.67 35.63
C GLY A 610 10.35 -44.49 35.63
N LEU A 611 10.26 -43.57 34.67
CA LEU A 611 11.05 -42.33 34.65
C LEU A 611 10.25 -41.13 35.22
N PRO A 612 10.91 -40.05 35.68
CA PRO A 612 10.23 -38.81 36.06
C PRO A 612 9.47 -38.18 34.88
N PRO A 613 8.38 -37.43 35.14
CA PRO A 613 7.65 -36.72 34.10
C PRO A 613 8.51 -35.64 33.43
N LEU A 614 8.24 -35.39 32.15
CA LEU A 614 8.85 -34.29 31.41
C LEU A 614 8.23 -32.98 31.88
N GLN A 615 9.07 -32.00 32.25
CA GLN A 615 8.65 -30.65 32.60
C GLN A 615 9.63 -29.66 31.94
N PRO A 616 9.15 -28.66 31.19
CA PRO A 616 10.01 -27.67 30.60
C PRO A 616 10.42 -26.64 31.65
N MET A 617 11.68 -26.22 31.61
CA MET A 617 12.21 -25.21 32.55
C MET A 617 12.02 -23.77 32.03
N PHE A 618 11.69 -23.60 30.74
CA PHE A 618 11.66 -22.30 30.05
C PHE A 618 10.51 -22.25 29.02
N PRO A 619 9.29 -21.84 29.39
CA PRO A 619 8.23 -21.52 28.41
C PRO A 619 8.62 -20.27 27.59
N PRO A 620 8.11 -20.11 26.36
CA PRO A 620 8.28 -18.86 25.61
C PRO A 620 7.67 -17.72 26.43
N VAL A 621 8.31 -16.56 26.36
CA VAL A 621 7.87 -15.36 27.11
C VAL A 621 6.59 -14.80 26.48
N HIS A 622 6.47 -14.94 25.16
CA HIS A 622 5.35 -14.44 24.37
C HIS A 622 4.60 -15.58 23.69
N ARG A 623 3.37 -15.28 23.24
CA ARG A 623 2.59 -16.23 22.44
C ARG A 623 3.24 -16.38 21.06
N VAL A 624 3.64 -17.61 20.73
CA VAL A 624 4.18 -17.97 19.41
C VAL A 624 3.07 -18.57 18.54
N PRO A 625 2.68 -17.92 17.42
CA PRO A 625 1.68 -18.47 16.49
C PRO A 625 2.17 -19.75 15.80
N ILE A 626 1.29 -20.75 15.70
CA ILE A 626 1.56 -22.02 15.03
C ILE A 626 0.83 -22.08 13.69
N TYR A 627 1.60 -22.06 12.60
CA TYR A 627 1.12 -22.24 11.23
C TYR A 627 1.18 -23.70 10.83
N ILE A 628 0.11 -24.22 10.25
CA ILE A 628 0.07 -25.61 9.77
C ILE A 628 0.46 -25.64 8.29
N ALA A 629 1.57 -26.31 7.99
CA ALA A 629 2.04 -26.51 6.63
C ALA A 629 1.57 -27.86 6.09
N GLY A 630 0.82 -27.83 4.99
CA GLY A 630 0.29 -29.05 4.38
C GLY A 630 -0.60 -28.79 3.17
N TYR A 631 -0.98 -29.88 2.49
CA TYR A 631 -1.77 -29.80 1.26
C TYR A 631 -2.80 -30.95 1.13
N ARG A 632 -2.86 -31.84 2.12
CA ARG A 632 -3.83 -32.94 2.18
C ARG A 632 -5.00 -32.54 3.07
N SER A 633 -6.20 -33.04 2.75
CA SER A 633 -7.41 -32.71 3.51
C SER A 633 -7.26 -32.91 5.03
N PRO A 634 -6.66 -34.01 5.55
CA PRO A 634 -6.45 -34.15 6.99
C PRO A 634 -5.58 -33.04 7.61
N MET A 635 -4.56 -32.55 6.90
CA MET A 635 -3.75 -31.42 7.37
C MET A 635 -4.54 -30.11 7.35
N MET A 636 -5.46 -29.92 6.40
CA MET A 636 -6.36 -28.75 6.37
C MET A 636 -7.36 -28.81 7.52
N VAL A 637 -7.78 -30.01 7.91
CA VAL A 637 -8.59 -30.20 9.11
C VAL A 637 -7.79 -29.79 10.36
N VAL A 638 -6.52 -30.20 10.49
CA VAL A 638 -5.66 -29.75 11.59
C VAL A 638 -5.47 -28.23 11.58
N ALA A 639 -5.24 -27.62 10.42
CA ALA A 639 -5.15 -26.16 10.27
C ALA A 639 -6.42 -25.46 10.79
N GLY A 640 -7.59 -25.90 10.34
CA GLY A 640 -8.88 -25.35 10.79
C GLY A 640 -9.14 -25.56 12.28
N GLN A 641 -8.79 -26.73 12.83
CA GLN A 641 -9.09 -27.08 14.22
C GLN A 641 -8.12 -26.48 15.24
N LYS A 642 -6.82 -26.39 14.90
CA LYS A 642 -5.74 -26.10 15.86
C LYS A 642 -4.71 -25.07 15.40
N GLY A 643 -4.66 -24.71 14.12
CA GLY A 643 -3.68 -23.75 13.60
C GLY A 643 -4.07 -22.30 13.89
N ASP A 644 -3.09 -21.47 14.27
CA ASP A 644 -3.22 -20.00 14.26
C ASP A 644 -3.09 -19.44 12.84
N GLY A 645 -2.45 -20.20 11.96
CA GLY A 645 -2.36 -19.91 10.54
C GLY A 645 -2.24 -21.16 9.68
N TYR A 646 -2.38 -20.97 8.37
CA TYR A 646 -2.12 -21.95 7.34
C TYR A 646 -0.92 -21.50 6.51
N LEU A 647 0.04 -22.40 6.31
CA LEU A 647 1.17 -22.17 5.41
C LEU A 647 1.00 -23.03 4.14
N ALA A 648 0.57 -22.39 3.06
CA ALA A 648 0.43 -23.02 1.76
C ALA A 648 1.79 -23.52 1.24
N ARG A 649 1.77 -24.69 0.60
CA ARG A 649 2.99 -25.31 0.07
C ARG A 649 3.62 -24.43 -1.02
N PRO A 650 4.94 -24.50 -1.22
CA PRO A 650 5.57 -23.95 -2.41
C PRO A 650 4.93 -24.53 -3.68
N ALA A 651 4.81 -23.71 -4.71
CA ALA A 651 4.16 -24.08 -5.97
C ALA A 651 2.71 -24.57 -5.79
N GLU A 652 1.91 -23.80 -5.06
CA GLU A 652 0.45 -23.99 -5.01
C GLU A 652 -0.25 -23.16 -6.09
N SER A 653 -1.18 -23.78 -6.82
CA SER A 653 -1.99 -23.06 -7.82
C SER A 653 -3.19 -22.39 -7.17
N ILE A 654 -3.69 -21.28 -7.73
CA ILE A 654 -4.89 -20.58 -7.22
C ILE A 654 -6.10 -21.53 -7.08
N PRO A 655 -6.47 -22.37 -8.08
CA PRO A 655 -7.57 -23.33 -7.91
C PRO A 655 -7.31 -24.37 -6.81
N GLY A 656 -6.04 -24.75 -6.63
CA GLY A 656 -5.60 -25.61 -5.54
C GLY A 656 -5.82 -24.97 -4.17
N LEU A 657 -5.34 -23.73 -4.00
CA LEU A 657 -5.48 -22.93 -2.79
C LEU A 657 -6.94 -22.77 -2.38
N LEU A 658 -7.79 -22.27 -3.27
CA LEU A 658 -9.23 -22.05 -3.00
C LEU A 658 -9.93 -23.33 -2.50
N LYS A 659 -9.56 -24.50 -3.05
CA LYS A 659 -10.13 -25.77 -2.61
C LYS A 659 -9.64 -26.19 -1.22
N LEU A 660 -8.37 -25.94 -0.91
CA LEU A 660 -7.80 -26.25 0.40
C LEU A 660 -8.38 -25.34 1.49
N LEU A 661 -8.52 -24.04 1.21
CA LEU A 661 -9.17 -23.08 2.11
C LEU A 661 -10.61 -23.52 2.44
N ARG A 662 -11.42 -23.92 1.45
CA ARG A 662 -12.77 -24.48 1.73
C ARG A 662 -12.80 -25.73 2.62
N VAL A 663 -11.73 -26.52 2.66
CA VAL A 663 -11.64 -27.66 3.59
C VAL A 663 -11.28 -27.16 4.98
N MET A 664 -10.32 -26.24 5.07
CA MET A 664 -9.91 -25.59 6.31
C MET A 664 -11.07 -24.85 6.97
N ASP A 665 -11.80 -24.01 6.23
CA ASP A 665 -12.91 -23.21 6.75
C ASP A 665 -14.02 -24.09 7.31
N ARG A 666 -14.34 -25.18 6.62
CA ARG A 666 -15.34 -26.15 7.10
C ARG A 666 -14.88 -26.82 8.40
N ALA A 667 -13.60 -27.15 8.50
CA ALA A 667 -13.03 -27.74 9.71
C ALA A 667 -12.98 -26.73 10.87
N ALA A 668 -12.64 -25.47 10.61
CA ALA A 668 -12.66 -24.39 11.60
C ALA A 668 -14.07 -24.17 12.16
N ARG A 669 -15.07 -24.03 11.28
CA ARG A 669 -16.49 -23.90 11.68
C ARG A 669 -16.97 -25.11 12.48
N ALA A 670 -16.62 -26.32 12.05
CA ALA A 670 -16.96 -27.54 12.78
C ALA A 670 -16.32 -27.63 14.18
N ALA A 671 -15.19 -26.93 14.40
CA ALA A 671 -14.52 -26.81 15.68
C ALA A 671 -14.97 -25.58 16.50
N GLY A 672 -15.97 -24.84 16.03
CA GLY A 672 -16.44 -23.61 16.70
C GLY A 672 -15.45 -22.44 16.61
N ARG A 673 -14.52 -22.47 15.64
CA ARG A 673 -13.54 -21.40 15.39
C ARG A 673 -13.97 -20.56 14.20
N ASP A 674 -13.62 -19.27 14.25
CA ASP A 674 -13.79 -18.36 13.12
C ASP A 674 -12.72 -18.66 12.05
N PRO A 675 -13.09 -19.02 10.80
CA PRO A 675 -12.14 -19.20 9.71
C PRO A 675 -11.31 -17.94 9.41
N ASP A 676 -11.90 -16.75 9.58
CA ASP A 676 -11.24 -15.48 9.26
C ASP A 676 -10.15 -15.12 10.30
N ALA A 677 -10.11 -15.84 11.44
CA ALA A 677 -9.06 -15.71 12.45
C ALA A 677 -7.81 -16.57 12.15
N ILE A 678 -7.79 -17.32 11.04
CA ILE A 678 -6.67 -18.17 10.65
C ILE A 678 -5.86 -17.47 9.55
N ASP A 679 -4.64 -17.03 9.88
CA ASP A 679 -3.78 -16.30 8.94
C ASP A 679 -3.29 -17.19 7.79
N VAL A 680 -3.51 -16.81 6.53
CA VAL A 680 -3.09 -17.60 5.36
C VAL A 680 -1.80 -17.05 4.75
N ALA A 681 -0.69 -17.74 5.02
CA ALA A 681 0.61 -17.47 4.43
C ALA A 681 0.94 -18.47 3.31
N GLY A 682 1.80 -18.12 2.35
CA GLY A 682 2.20 -19.08 1.31
C GLY A 682 3.45 -18.70 0.53
N TYR A 683 4.30 -19.70 0.26
CA TYR A 683 5.50 -19.51 -0.56
C TYR A 683 5.14 -19.42 -2.05
N LEU A 684 5.38 -18.25 -2.63
CA LEU A 684 5.26 -18.00 -4.06
C LEU A 684 6.65 -18.07 -4.67
N LEU A 685 6.95 -19.21 -5.31
CA LEU A 685 8.20 -19.38 -6.05
C LEU A 685 8.24 -18.42 -7.22
N THR A 686 9.32 -17.65 -7.31
CA THR A 686 9.43 -16.51 -8.20
C THR A 686 10.68 -16.60 -9.06
N PHE A 687 10.54 -16.26 -10.34
CA PHE A 687 11.65 -16.13 -11.28
C PHE A 687 11.49 -14.79 -12.02
N ILE A 688 12.39 -13.83 -11.77
CA ILE A 688 12.27 -12.47 -12.34
C ILE A 688 13.32 -12.23 -13.40
N ASP A 689 12.91 -11.73 -14.56
CA ASP A 689 13.82 -11.30 -15.62
C ASP A 689 13.34 -10.01 -16.32
N GLY A 690 14.13 -9.51 -17.27
CA GLY A 690 13.83 -8.29 -18.02
C GLY A 690 12.60 -8.42 -18.91
N THR A 691 12.24 -9.64 -19.31
CA THR A 691 10.99 -9.96 -19.99
C THR A 691 10.38 -11.24 -19.43
N ARG A 692 9.06 -11.38 -19.53
CA ARG A 692 8.35 -12.61 -19.16
C ARG A 692 8.86 -13.85 -19.88
N ARG A 693 9.14 -13.72 -21.18
CA ARG A 693 9.64 -14.83 -22.00
C ARG A 693 10.99 -15.32 -21.50
N ASP A 694 11.87 -14.42 -21.11
CA ASP A 694 13.19 -14.78 -20.56
C ASP A 694 13.05 -15.47 -19.20
N ALA A 695 12.17 -14.95 -18.34
CA ALA A 695 11.88 -15.58 -17.05
C ALA A 695 11.35 -17.01 -17.21
N LEU A 696 10.37 -17.23 -18.11
CA LEU A 696 9.82 -18.56 -18.41
C LEU A 696 10.88 -19.50 -18.99
N ASN A 697 11.64 -19.05 -19.98
CA ASN A 697 12.70 -19.84 -20.61
C ASN A 697 13.76 -20.27 -19.59
N ARG A 698 14.14 -19.36 -18.68
CA ARG A 698 15.15 -19.63 -17.67
C ARG A 698 14.61 -20.58 -16.60
N ALA A 699 13.36 -20.41 -16.17
CA ALA A 699 12.71 -21.30 -15.23
C ALA A 699 12.56 -22.73 -15.80
N LYS A 700 12.17 -22.91 -17.08
CA LYS A 700 12.07 -24.25 -17.70
C LYS A 700 13.41 -24.99 -17.83
N ARG A 701 14.52 -24.27 -17.71
CA ARG A 701 15.88 -24.84 -17.75
C ARG A 701 16.44 -25.12 -16.35
N ASP A 702 15.76 -24.66 -15.30
CA ASP A 702 16.22 -24.83 -13.93
C ASP A 702 15.92 -26.26 -13.43
N PRO A 703 16.93 -27.01 -12.95
CA PRO A 703 16.72 -28.39 -12.50
C PRO A 703 15.73 -28.53 -11.34
N PHE A 704 15.64 -27.53 -10.46
CA PHE A 704 14.70 -27.54 -9.35
C PHE A 704 13.27 -27.30 -9.85
N VAL A 705 13.07 -26.39 -10.82
CA VAL A 705 11.77 -26.18 -11.46
C VAL A 705 11.30 -27.45 -12.19
N ILE A 706 12.18 -28.08 -12.98
CA ILE A 706 11.85 -29.33 -13.69
C ILE A 706 11.50 -30.43 -12.69
N TYR A 707 12.29 -30.56 -11.61
CA TYR A 707 12.01 -31.50 -10.53
C TYR A 707 10.62 -31.24 -9.93
N MET A 708 10.31 -30.00 -9.56
CA MET A 708 9.02 -29.62 -9.00
C MET A 708 7.86 -29.98 -9.93
N MET A 709 7.99 -29.74 -11.23
CA MET A 709 6.96 -30.11 -12.22
C MET A 709 6.82 -31.63 -12.37
N SER A 710 7.92 -32.38 -12.24
CA SER A 710 7.94 -33.85 -12.38
C SER A 710 7.32 -34.62 -11.22
N ILE A 711 7.12 -33.97 -10.06
CA ILE A 711 6.59 -34.60 -8.84
C ILE A 711 5.17 -34.13 -8.48
N LEU A 712 4.54 -33.31 -9.33
CA LEU A 712 3.15 -32.89 -9.14
C LEU A 712 2.22 -34.12 -9.16
N SER A 713 1.34 -34.22 -8.17
CA SER A 713 0.38 -35.33 -8.13
C SER A 713 -0.73 -35.16 -9.16
N ASP A 714 -1.35 -36.27 -9.59
CA ASP A 714 -2.46 -36.26 -10.56
C ASP A 714 -3.60 -35.36 -10.11
N VAL A 715 -3.88 -35.37 -8.80
CA VAL A 715 -4.91 -34.53 -8.19
C VAL A 715 -4.57 -33.05 -8.33
N THR A 716 -3.29 -32.70 -8.26
CA THR A 716 -2.80 -31.31 -8.37
C THR A 716 -2.88 -30.83 -9.83
N LEU A 717 -2.44 -31.67 -10.77
CA LEU A 717 -2.46 -31.37 -12.21
C LEU A 717 -3.89 -31.22 -12.75
N LYS A 718 -4.79 -32.18 -12.43
CA LYS A 718 -6.20 -32.12 -12.85
C LYS A 718 -6.91 -30.87 -12.34
N ARG A 719 -6.57 -30.40 -11.13
CA ARG A 719 -7.14 -29.16 -10.57
C ARG A 719 -6.68 -27.90 -11.29
N ALA A 720 -5.47 -27.91 -11.84
CA ALA A 720 -4.93 -26.82 -12.64
C ALA A 720 -5.25 -26.97 -14.14
N GLY A 721 -6.01 -28.00 -14.54
CA GLY A 721 -6.42 -28.23 -15.92
C GLY A 721 -5.39 -28.94 -16.80
N PHE A 722 -4.45 -29.68 -16.21
CA PHE A 722 -3.40 -30.41 -16.93
C PHE A 722 -3.54 -31.93 -16.82
N GLU A 723 -3.21 -32.63 -17.91
CA GLU A 723 -3.21 -34.08 -17.97
C GLU A 723 -1.98 -34.71 -17.28
N PRO A 724 -2.14 -35.74 -16.42
CA PRO A 724 -1.03 -36.41 -15.74
C PRO A 724 0.06 -36.98 -16.65
N GLU A 725 -0.31 -37.41 -17.86
CA GLU A 725 0.61 -38.05 -18.81
C GLU A 725 1.78 -37.12 -19.19
N ASN A 726 1.55 -35.81 -19.28
CA ASN A 726 2.62 -34.84 -19.53
C ASN A 726 3.65 -34.81 -18.39
N ARG A 727 3.20 -34.90 -17.14
CA ARG A 727 4.09 -34.98 -15.96
C ARG A 727 4.89 -36.26 -15.96
N ASP A 728 4.30 -37.40 -16.34
CA ASP A 728 5.03 -38.67 -16.42
C ASP A 728 6.11 -38.65 -17.50
N ARG A 729 5.85 -38.00 -18.65
CA ARG A 729 6.86 -37.75 -19.69
C ARG A 729 7.99 -36.84 -19.18
N ILE A 730 7.66 -35.75 -18.49
CA ILE A 730 8.66 -34.86 -17.85
C ILE A 730 9.48 -35.65 -16.81
N ALA A 731 8.84 -36.47 -15.98
CA ALA A 731 9.50 -37.28 -14.96
C ALA A 731 10.40 -38.37 -15.54
N ALA A 732 10.00 -39.01 -16.64
CA ALA A 732 10.83 -39.98 -17.36
C ALA A 732 12.10 -39.31 -17.89
N LYS A 733 11.98 -38.13 -18.50
CA LYS A 733 13.12 -37.34 -18.98
C LYS A 733 14.02 -36.84 -17.84
N TRP A 734 13.43 -36.34 -16.75
CA TRP A 734 14.17 -35.91 -15.56
C TRP A 734 14.96 -37.06 -14.92
N ARG A 735 14.36 -38.26 -14.78
CA ARG A 735 15.04 -39.45 -14.27
C ARG A 735 16.17 -39.94 -15.17
N ALA A 736 16.05 -39.70 -16.48
CA ALA A 736 17.09 -39.98 -17.47
C ALA A 736 18.17 -38.87 -17.55
N GLU A 737 18.12 -37.88 -16.65
CA GLU A 737 18.98 -36.68 -16.65
C GLU A 737 18.89 -35.84 -17.94
N ASP A 738 17.83 -36.02 -18.75
CA ASP A 738 17.52 -35.22 -19.93
C ASP A 738 16.70 -33.97 -19.53
N TYR A 739 17.36 -33.02 -18.87
CA TYR A 739 16.72 -31.79 -18.38
C TYR A 739 16.21 -30.89 -19.51
N THR A 740 16.88 -30.88 -20.67
CA THR A 740 16.45 -30.09 -21.84
C THR A 740 15.17 -30.66 -22.43
N GLY A 741 15.12 -31.97 -22.64
CA GLY A 741 13.92 -32.67 -23.09
C GLY A 741 12.79 -32.55 -22.06
N ALA A 742 13.10 -32.64 -20.77
CA ALA A 742 12.12 -32.43 -19.70
C ALA A 742 11.56 -30.99 -19.70
N GLY A 743 12.42 -29.98 -19.81
CA GLY A 743 12.04 -28.57 -19.86
C GLY A 743 11.21 -28.21 -21.10
N ALA A 744 11.53 -28.78 -22.25
CA ALA A 744 10.78 -28.59 -23.49
C ALA A 744 9.34 -29.16 -23.42
N LEU A 745 9.11 -30.15 -22.55
CA LEU A 745 7.79 -30.72 -22.29
C LEU A 745 6.97 -29.90 -21.28
N ILE A 746 7.58 -28.94 -20.57
CA ILE A 746 6.86 -28.05 -19.65
C ILE A 746 6.20 -26.94 -20.47
N ALA A 747 4.88 -26.96 -20.55
CA ALA A 747 4.10 -25.88 -21.14
C ALA A 747 4.26 -24.56 -20.34
N ASP A 748 4.18 -23.40 -20.99
CA ASP A 748 4.25 -22.10 -20.30
C ASP A 748 3.12 -21.98 -19.28
N GLU A 749 1.93 -22.46 -19.64
CA GLU A 749 0.73 -22.46 -18.82
C GLU A 749 0.88 -23.36 -17.60
N LEU A 750 1.54 -24.51 -17.75
CA LEU A 750 1.84 -25.42 -16.64
C LEU A 750 2.77 -24.74 -15.64
N LEU A 751 3.80 -24.06 -16.14
CA LEU A 751 4.75 -23.34 -15.30
C LEU A 751 4.08 -22.15 -14.60
N ASP A 752 3.26 -21.38 -15.32
CA ASP A 752 2.53 -20.23 -14.78
C ASP A 752 1.49 -20.61 -13.73
N ALA A 753 0.97 -21.83 -13.74
CA ALA A 753 0.04 -22.30 -12.71
C ALA A 753 0.72 -22.45 -11.33
N TYR A 754 2.05 -22.53 -11.27
CA TYR A 754 2.78 -22.92 -10.06
C TYR A 754 3.98 -22.03 -9.71
N ILE A 755 4.53 -21.26 -10.66
CA ILE A 755 5.69 -20.38 -10.46
C ILE A 755 5.39 -19.00 -11.06
N LEU A 756 5.71 -17.95 -10.32
CA LEU A 756 5.58 -16.56 -10.73
C LEU A 756 6.79 -16.18 -11.58
N CYS A 757 6.71 -16.46 -12.88
CA CYS A 757 7.71 -16.07 -13.87
C CYS A 757 7.29 -14.75 -14.54
N GLY A 758 8.16 -13.74 -14.55
CA GLY A 758 7.82 -12.46 -15.16
C GLY A 758 8.84 -11.35 -14.93
N THR A 759 8.46 -10.14 -15.33
CA THR A 759 9.07 -8.91 -14.83
C THR A 759 8.66 -8.64 -13.38
N ARG A 760 9.33 -7.69 -12.71
CA ARG A 760 8.99 -7.28 -11.32
C ARG A 760 7.52 -6.91 -11.15
N ARG A 761 6.97 -6.18 -12.12
CA ARG A 761 5.57 -5.74 -12.13
C ARG A 761 4.61 -6.90 -12.37
N GLU A 762 4.89 -7.76 -13.35
CA GLU A 762 4.06 -8.96 -13.60
C GLU A 762 4.06 -9.91 -12.41
N VAL A 763 5.20 -10.06 -11.72
CA VAL A 763 5.26 -10.81 -10.47
C VAL A 763 4.36 -10.17 -9.42
N ALA A 764 4.48 -8.87 -9.18
CA ALA A 764 3.62 -8.15 -8.23
C ALA A 764 2.12 -8.26 -8.56
N GLU A 765 1.76 -8.20 -9.85
CA GLU A 765 0.39 -8.39 -10.36
C GLU A 765 -0.12 -9.82 -10.06
N ARG A 766 0.71 -10.82 -10.29
CA ARG A 766 0.35 -12.22 -10.01
C ARG A 766 0.32 -12.52 -8.52
N THR A 767 1.17 -11.88 -7.71
CA THR A 767 1.09 -11.92 -6.24
C THR A 767 -0.26 -11.39 -5.76
N HIS A 768 -0.78 -10.33 -6.38
CA HIS A 768 -2.10 -9.81 -6.07
C HIS A 768 -3.22 -10.82 -6.35
N ALA A 769 -3.12 -11.63 -7.41
CA ALA A 769 -4.11 -12.67 -7.68
C ALA A 769 -4.18 -13.77 -6.60
N TYR A 770 -3.05 -14.08 -5.93
CA TYR A 770 -3.06 -14.98 -4.77
C TYR A 770 -3.70 -14.34 -3.54
N HIS A 771 -3.48 -13.04 -3.34
CA HIS A 771 -4.14 -12.29 -2.29
C HIS A 771 -5.66 -12.30 -2.45
N GLU A 772 -6.16 -12.01 -3.66
CA GLU A 772 -7.59 -12.09 -4.00
C GLU A 772 -8.17 -13.52 -3.81
N ALA A 773 -7.32 -14.55 -3.89
CA ALA A 773 -7.70 -15.93 -3.66
C ALA A 773 -7.70 -16.33 -2.16
N GLY A 774 -7.47 -15.39 -1.25
CA GLY A 774 -7.47 -15.60 0.20
C GLY A 774 -6.10 -15.90 0.80
N MET A 775 -5.01 -15.38 0.22
CA MET A 775 -3.66 -15.43 0.82
C MET A 775 -3.31 -14.09 1.46
N ASP A 776 -3.44 -14.01 2.79
CA ASP A 776 -3.19 -12.80 3.58
C ASP A 776 -1.73 -12.37 3.56
N LEU A 777 -0.80 -13.33 3.58
CA LEU A 777 0.65 -13.11 3.63
C LEU A 777 1.38 -13.88 2.51
N PRO A 778 1.47 -13.31 1.30
CA PRO A 778 2.34 -13.85 0.26
C PRO A 778 3.81 -13.80 0.67
N LEU A 779 4.50 -14.94 0.58
CA LEU A 779 5.94 -15.07 0.84
C LEU A 779 6.66 -15.21 -0.49
N LEU A 780 7.14 -14.10 -1.06
CA LEU A 780 7.88 -14.16 -2.31
C LEU A 780 9.22 -14.85 -2.07
N GLN A 781 9.45 -15.95 -2.78
CA GLN A 781 10.66 -16.76 -2.65
C GLN A 781 11.37 -16.89 -3.99
N PRO A 782 12.67 -16.57 -4.08
CA PRO A 782 13.40 -16.73 -5.32
C PRO A 782 13.66 -18.23 -5.56
N VAL A 783 13.41 -18.71 -6.78
CA VAL A 783 13.80 -20.07 -7.19
C VAL A 783 15.32 -20.24 -7.10
N VAL A 784 16.04 -19.24 -7.61
CA VAL A 784 17.50 -19.14 -7.56
C VAL A 784 17.88 -18.04 -6.57
N GLN A 785 18.42 -18.43 -5.42
CA GLN A 785 18.78 -17.52 -4.33
C GLN A 785 20.15 -16.87 -4.56
N GLU A 786 20.21 -15.99 -5.55
CA GLU A 786 21.36 -15.13 -5.87
C GLU A 786 21.00 -13.66 -5.68
N GLU A 787 22.00 -12.82 -5.41
CA GLU A 787 21.85 -11.40 -5.11
C GLU A 787 20.93 -10.65 -6.10
N ALA A 788 21.12 -10.87 -7.40
CA ALA A 788 20.32 -10.20 -8.43
C ALA A 788 18.83 -10.62 -8.42
N GLN A 789 18.54 -11.89 -8.13
CA GLN A 789 17.16 -12.39 -8.05
C GLN A 789 16.49 -11.93 -6.75
N VAL A 790 17.20 -11.98 -5.63
CA VAL A 790 16.66 -11.51 -4.34
C VAL A 790 16.36 -10.00 -4.40
N GLN A 791 17.27 -9.21 -4.98
CA GLN A 791 17.05 -7.78 -5.16
C GLN A 791 15.84 -7.49 -6.06
N ALA A 792 15.72 -8.16 -7.22
CA ALA A 792 14.57 -7.99 -8.10
C ALA A 792 13.25 -8.41 -7.44
N LEU A 793 13.30 -9.44 -6.57
CA LEU A 793 12.16 -9.93 -5.81
C LEU A 793 11.74 -8.95 -4.72
N LEU A 794 12.68 -8.35 -3.98
CA LEU A 794 12.37 -7.29 -3.02
C LEU A 794 11.71 -6.09 -3.71
N GLU A 795 12.17 -5.71 -4.90
CA GLU A 795 11.54 -4.65 -5.69
C GLU A 795 10.11 -5.03 -6.12
N ALA A 796 9.87 -6.29 -6.54
CA ALA A 796 8.52 -6.79 -6.81
C ALA A 796 7.64 -6.82 -5.55
N ALA A 797 8.21 -7.18 -4.40
CA ALA A 797 7.52 -7.20 -3.11
C ALA A 797 7.06 -5.80 -2.69
N VAL A 798 7.91 -4.78 -2.86
CA VAL A 798 7.57 -3.38 -2.60
C VAL A 798 6.51 -2.87 -3.57
N LEU A 799 6.58 -3.22 -4.85
CA LEU A 799 5.55 -2.86 -5.84
C LEU A 799 4.18 -3.45 -5.47
N TYR A 800 4.13 -4.71 -5.04
CA TYR A 800 2.90 -5.32 -4.54
C TYR A 800 2.42 -4.65 -3.24
N GLY A 801 3.32 -4.49 -2.28
CA GLY A 801 3.05 -3.97 -0.93
C GLY A 801 2.59 -2.52 -0.93
N SER A 802 3.06 -1.69 -1.87
CA SER A 802 2.64 -0.30 -2.03
C SER A 802 1.25 -0.12 -2.65
N ALA A 803 0.60 -1.21 -3.05
CA ALA A 803 -0.69 -1.24 -3.76
C ALA A 803 -0.71 -0.47 -5.10
N GLU A 804 0.45 -0.21 -5.70
CA GLU A 804 0.57 0.42 -7.03
C GLU A 804 -0.04 -0.40 -8.17
N VAL A 805 -0.37 -1.65 -7.89
CA VAL A 805 -0.75 -2.68 -8.86
C VAL A 805 -2.27 -2.94 -8.88
N GLY A 806 -3.07 -2.12 -8.18
CA GLY A 806 -4.49 -2.40 -7.91
C GLY A 806 -5.57 -1.77 -8.81
N SER A 807 -5.29 -0.79 -9.68
CA SER A 807 -6.38 -0.06 -10.38
C SER A 807 -6.31 -0.02 -11.91
N ALA A 808 -5.45 -0.79 -12.57
CA ALA A 808 -5.30 -0.73 -14.03
C ALA A 808 -4.99 -2.08 -14.72
N ALA A 809 -5.48 -3.21 -14.20
CA ALA A 809 -5.26 -4.51 -14.83
C ALA A 809 -6.38 -4.87 -15.85
N ARG A 810 -6.59 -4.00 -16.85
CA ARG A 810 -7.18 -4.43 -18.14
C ARG A 810 -6.57 -3.76 -19.37
N VAL A 811 -5.74 -2.74 -19.23
CA VAL A 811 -5.08 -2.08 -20.36
C VAL A 811 -3.75 -1.49 -19.90
N ALA A 812 -2.63 -2.00 -20.41
CA ALA A 812 -1.39 -1.29 -20.73
C ALA A 812 -0.19 -2.25 -20.78
N LEU A 813 -0.27 -3.19 -21.72
CA LEU A 813 0.86 -3.41 -22.64
C LEU A 813 1.07 -2.06 -23.35
N GLU A 814 1.94 -1.20 -22.83
CA GLU A 814 2.65 -0.17 -23.60
C GLU A 814 3.53 0.68 -22.66
N ALA A 815 4.75 0.93 -23.13
CA ALA A 815 5.77 1.81 -22.55
C ALA A 815 6.53 1.29 -21.32
N GLN A 816 7.66 0.61 -21.57
CA GLN A 816 8.91 0.89 -20.83
C GLN A 816 10.11 0.70 -21.75
N HIS A 817 10.46 1.77 -22.47
CA HIS A 817 11.69 1.84 -23.24
C HIS A 817 12.88 2.17 -22.32
N LYS A 818 13.85 1.24 -22.23
CA LYS A 818 15.21 1.52 -21.74
C LYS A 818 15.76 2.78 -22.42
N THR A 819 16.45 3.65 -21.68
CA THR A 819 17.14 4.81 -22.25
C THR A 819 18.18 4.40 -23.29
N LEU A 820 18.47 5.25 -24.29
CA LEU A 820 19.42 4.95 -25.35
C LEU A 820 20.79 4.54 -24.78
N ALA A 821 21.29 5.27 -23.78
CA ALA A 821 22.59 5.00 -23.15
C ALA A 821 22.66 3.63 -22.47
N GLN A 822 21.58 3.20 -21.79
CA GLN A 822 21.51 1.88 -21.15
C GLN A 822 21.40 0.76 -22.20
N ARG A 823 20.61 0.96 -23.26
CA ARG A 823 20.55 0.02 -24.40
C ARG A 823 21.90 -0.15 -25.07
N THR A 824 22.62 0.95 -25.29
CA THR A 824 23.93 0.93 -25.92
C THR A 824 24.97 0.22 -25.04
N ARG A 825 24.98 0.46 -23.73
CA ARG A 825 25.91 -0.22 -22.80
C ARG A 825 25.65 -1.72 -22.73
N ASP A 826 24.38 -2.12 -22.61
CA ASP A 826 23.98 -3.54 -22.57
C ASP A 826 24.35 -4.25 -23.89
N GLN A 827 24.13 -3.59 -25.03
CA GLN A 827 24.50 -4.12 -26.35
C GLN A 827 26.02 -4.29 -26.50
N ILE A 828 26.82 -3.30 -26.10
CA ILE A 828 28.28 -3.38 -26.16
C ILE A 828 28.80 -4.54 -25.29
N GLY A 829 28.24 -4.71 -24.07
CA GLY A 829 28.60 -5.81 -23.20
C GLY A 829 28.26 -7.18 -23.80
N ALA A 830 27.13 -7.30 -24.50
CA ALA A 830 26.72 -8.52 -25.18
C ALA A 830 27.63 -8.89 -26.36
N PHE A 831 28.04 -7.90 -27.17
CA PHE A 831 28.99 -8.10 -28.27
C PHE A 831 30.39 -8.47 -27.77
N TRP A 832 30.83 -7.88 -26.65
CA TRP A 832 32.11 -8.20 -26.02
C TRP A 832 32.16 -9.65 -25.51
N GLU A 833 31.07 -10.13 -24.90
CA GLU A 833 30.98 -11.50 -24.40
C GLU A 833 31.02 -12.52 -25.53
N ILE A 834 30.17 -12.37 -26.56
CA ILE A 834 30.08 -13.31 -27.69
C ILE A 834 31.36 -13.36 -28.55
N ALA A 835 32.16 -12.29 -28.55
CA ALA A 835 33.43 -12.24 -29.27
C ALA A 835 34.53 -13.11 -28.62
N ARG A 836 34.38 -13.51 -27.35
CA ARG A 836 35.34 -14.31 -26.56
C ARG A 836 36.79 -13.76 -26.57
N PRO A 837 37.05 -12.54 -26.08
CA PRO A 837 38.38 -11.91 -26.19
C PRO A 837 39.54 -12.70 -25.57
N PHE A 838 39.28 -13.53 -24.57
CA PHE A 838 40.30 -14.39 -23.97
C PHE A 838 40.89 -15.41 -24.97
N SER A 839 40.14 -15.81 -26.03
CA SER A 839 40.62 -16.76 -27.04
C SER A 839 41.49 -16.09 -28.11
N PHE A 840 41.50 -14.76 -28.21
CA PHE A 840 42.23 -14.03 -29.25
C PHE A 840 43.74 -14.26 -29.22
N THR A 841 44.29 -14.85 -28.16
CA THR A 841 45.67 -15.33 -28.14
C THR A 841 45.96 -16.26 -29.32
N ALA A 842 45.00 -17.10 -29.74
CA ALA A 842 45.17 -18.03 -30.86
C ALA A 842 45.20 -17.36 -32.24
N SER A 843 44.89 -16.05 -32.34
CA SER A 843 45.09 -15.28 -33.58
C SER A 843 46.17 -14.20 -33.45
N THR A 844 46.25 -13.53 -32.30
CA THR A 844 47.21 -12.45 -32.04
C THR A 844 48.66 -12.95 -31.93
N VAL A 845 48.90 -14.09 -31.27
CA VAL A 845 50.25 -14.67 -31.14
C VAL A 845 50.81 -15.13 -32.49
N PRO A 846 50.08 -15.92 -33.32
CA PRO A 846 50.57 -16.30 -34.64
C PRO A 846 50.90 -15.11 -35.55
N VAL A 847 50.05 -14.08 -35.56
CA VAL A 847 50.27 -12.86 -36.36
C VAL A 847 51.49 -12.10 -35.84
N ALA A 848 51.61 -11.93 -34.53
CA ALA A 848 52.76 -11.28 -33.90
C ALA A 848 54.07 -12.04 -34.18
N ALA A 849 54.06 -13.38 -34.16
CA ALA A 849 55.20 -14.21 -34.51
C ALA A 849 55.60 -14.05 -35.99
N GLY A 850 54.62 -14.05 -36.91
CA GLY A 850 54.86 -13.78 -38.33
C GLY A 850 55.42 -12.38 -38.58
N GLY A 851 54.89 -11.36 -37.90
CA GLY A 851 55.42 -9.99 -37.96
C GLY A 851 56.84 -9.87 -37.40
N ALA A 852 57.12 -10.48 -36.25
CA ALA A 852 58.46 -10.46 -35.65
C ALA A 852 59.48 -11.19 -36.53
N LEU A 853 59.11 -12.30 -37.17
CA LEU A 853 59.95 -12.96 -38.16
C LEU A 853 60.20 -12.07 -39.39
N ALA A 854 59.19 -11.33 -39.86
CA ALA A 854 59.38 -10.36 -40.93
C ALA A 854 60.38 -9.26 -40.51
N ALA A 855 60.38 -8.87 -39.23
CA ALA A 855 61.36 -7.94 -38.69
C ALA A 855 62.77 -8.55 -38.67
N VAL A 856 62.92 -9.82 -38.27
CA VAL A 856 64.20 -10.56 -38.33
C VAL A 856 64.72 -10.65 -39.78
N ALA A 857 63.83 -10.81 -40.75
CA ALA A 857 64.16 -10.82 -42.17
C ALA A 857 64.40 -9.41 -42.78
N GLY A 858 64.29 -8.34 -41.97
CA GLY A 858 64.45 -6.96 -42.46
C GLY A 858 63.29 -6.45 -43.32
N ALA A 859 62.16 -7.16 -43.38
CA ALA A 859 61.04 -6.94 -44.28
C ALA A 859 59.73 -6.60 -43.56
N PHE A 860 59.80 -6.02 -42.36
CA PHE A 860 58.60 -5.66 -41.58
C PHE A 860 57.93 -4.39 -42.11
N ASP A 861 56.64 -4.50 -42.44
CA ASP A 861 55.79 -3.37 -42.77
C ASP A 861 54.72 -3.17 -41.68
N PRO A 862 54.71 -2.04 -40.96
CA PRO A 862 53.75 -1.78 -39.89
C PRO A 862 52.29 -1.73 -40.37
N SER A 863 52.03 -1.25 -41.59
CA SER A 863 50.69 -1.10 -42.14
C SER A 863 50.09 -2.44 -42.55
N LEU A 864 50.89 -3.29 -43.21
CA LEU A 864 50.50 -4.64 -43.58
C LEU A 864 50.38 -5.54 -42.35
N PHE A 865 51.22 -5.35 -41.33
CA PHE A 865 51.10 -6.02 -40.04
C PHE A 865 49.77 -5.68 -39.37
N LEU A 866 49.40 -4.40 -39.30
CA LEU A 866 48.14 -3.98 -38.69
C LEU A 866 46.92 -4.53 -39.47
N ALA A 867 46.95 -4.47 -40.81
CA ALA A 867 45.89 -5.05 -41.65
C ALA A 867 45.76 -6.57 -41.43
N THR A 868 46.88 -7.28 -41.32
CA THR A 868 46.92 -8.72 -41.03
C THR A 868 46.34 -9.03 -39.66
N LEU A 869 46.68 -8.23 -38.63
CA LEU A 869 46.18 -8.41 -37.27
C LEU A 869 44.67 -8.16 -37.17
N VAL A 870 44.19 -7.06 -37.75
CA VAL A 870 42.75 -6.73 -37.79
C VAL A 870 41.98 -7.81 -38.54
N GLY A 871 42.49 -8.25 -39.70
CA GLY A 871 41.87 -9.30 -40.49
C GLY A 871 41.77 -10.63 -39.74
N ALA A 872 42.85 -11.06 -39.09
CA ALA A 872 42.90 -12.31 -38.33
C ALA A 872 41.99 -12.28 -37.09
N VAL A 873 41.95 -11.18 -36.35
CA VAL A 873 41.05 -11.03 -35.20
C VAL A 873 39.59 -10.99 -35.65
N ALA A 874 39.27 -10.26 -36.71
CA ALA A 874 37.91 -10.20 -37.25
C ALA A 874 37.44 -11.57 -37.75
N LEU A 875 38.31 -12.34 -38.41
CA LEU A 875 38.03 -13.72 -38.82
C LEU A 875 37.73 -14.61 -37.60
N HIS A 876 38.55 -14.50 -36.54
CA HIS A 876 38.36 -15.25 -35.30
C HIS A 876 37.05 -14.85 -34.59
N VAL A 877 36.70 -13.56 -34.52
CA VAL A 877 35.41 -13.09 -33.98
C VAL A 877 34.25 -13.71 -34.75
N GLY A 878 34.31 -13.68 -36.09
CA GLY A 878 33.29 -14.32 -36.94
C GLY A 878 33.12 -15.81 -36.61
N THR A 879 34.24 -16.54 -36.47
CA THR A 879 34.24 -17.96 -36.07
C THR A 879 33.69 -18.19 -34.67
N ASN A 880 34.06 -17.38 -33.67
CA ASN A 880 33.56 -17.50 -32.29
C ASN A 880 32.04 -17.29 -32.21
N VAL A 881 31.54 -16.25 -32.88
CA VAL A 881 30.11 -15.92 -32.93
C VAL A 881 29.34 -17.02 -33.66
N THR A 882 29.87 -17.52 -34.78
CA THR A 882 29.28 -18.63 -35.54
C THR A 882 29.26 -19.91 -34.70
N ASN A 883 30.35 -20.22 -33.99
CA ASN A 883 30.44 -21.34 -33.07
C ASN A 883 29.32 -21.29 -32.02
N GLU A 884 29.14 -20.16 -31.34
CA GLU A 884 28.09 -20.04 -30.31
C GLU A 884 26.68 -20.19 -30.89
N ILE A 885 26.39 -19.60 -32.06
CA ILE A 885 25.08 -19.75 -32.72
C ILE A 885 24.75 -21.22 -32.98
N TYR A 886 25.70 -21.99 -33.53
CA TYR A 886 25.46 -23.39 -33.89
C TYR A 886 25.53 -24.34 -32.68
N ASP A 887 26.35 -24.03 -31.66
CA ASP A 887 26.38 -24.77 -30.39
C ASP A 887 25.06 -24.62 -29.64
N VAL A 888 24.46 -23.42 -29.62
CA VAL A 888 23.10 -23.21 -29.08
C VAL A 888 22.05 -23.98 -29.87
N ARG A 889 22.08 -23.90 -31.22
CA ARG A 889 21.10 -24.59 -32.07
C ARG A 889 21.15 -26.11 -31.98
N LYS A 890 22.35 -26.68 -31.73
CA LYS A 890 22.54 -28.12 -31.52
C LYS A 890 22.32 -28.56 -30.07
N GLY A 891 22.10 -27.63 -29.14
CA GLY A 891 21.92 -27.94 -27.72
C GLY A 891 23.21 -28.41 -27.03
N VAL A 892 24.38 -28.08 -27.59
CA VAL A 892 25.70 -28.37 -27.01
C VAL A 892 25.99 -27.40 -25.87
N ASP A 893 25.72 -26.10 -26.08
CA ASP A 893 25.88 -25.08 -25.05
C ASP A 893 24.60 -24.96 -24.20
N THR A 894 24.71 -25.27 -22.91
CA THR A 894 23.64 -25.15 -21.91
C THR A 894 24.04 -24.19 -20.80
N ILE A 895 23.09 -23.65 -20.03
CA ILE A 895 23.40 -22.71 -18.94
C ILE A 895 24.19 -23.34 -17.78
N VAL A 896 24.28 -24.67 -17.77
CA VAL A 896 24.98 -25.49 -16.77
C VAL A 896 26.43 -25.82 -17.19
N SER A 897 26.78 -25.60 -18.47
CA SER A 897 28.13 -25.85 -18.97
C SER A 897 29.14 -24.85 -18.34
N PRO A 898 30.30 -25.30 -17.84
CA PRO A 898 31.30 -24.42 -17.21
C PRO A 898 31.96 -23.50 -18.25
N ARG A 899 31.38 -22.29 -18.35
CA ARG A 899 31.81 -21.05 -19.02
C ARG A 899 32.97 -21.11 -20.05
N ALA A 900 32.67 -20.65 -21.27
CA ALA A 900 33.19 -19.38 -21.80
C ALA A 900 32.31 -18.84 -22.96
N SER A 901 31.66 -17.69 -22.71
CA SER A 901 30.58 -17.02 -23.48
C SER A 901 29.29 -17.83 -23.69
N HIS A 902 28.19 -17.23 -23.22
CA HIS A 902 26.82 -17.74 -23.37
C HIS A 902 25.88 -16.57 -23.68
N ALA A 903 26.33 -15.57 -24.43
CA ALA A 903 25.58 -14.37 -24.72
C ALA A 903 24.21 -14.68 -25.35
N ILE A 904 24.14 -15.72 -26.21
CA ILE A 904 22.87 -16.19 -26.79
C ILE A 904 22.05 -16.97 -25.76
N VAL A 905 22.66 -17.93 -25.04
CA VAL A 905 21.97 -18.77 -24.02
C VAL A 905 21.45 -17.95 -22.83
N LYS A 906 22.16 -16.89 -22.44
CA LYS A 906 21.82 -15.92 -21.39
C LYS A 906 20.86 -14.81 -21.86
N GLY A 907 20.43 -14.84 -23.12
CA GLY A 907 19.49 -13.84 -23.67
C GLY A 907 20.07 -12.43 -23.82
N ARG A 908 21.39 -12.25 -23.76
CA ARG A 908 22.05 -10.94 -23.89
C ARG A 908 22.09 -10.45 -25.34
N ILE A 909 22.11 -11.37 -26.31
CA ILE A 909 22.03 -11.08 -27.74
C ILE A 909 21.11 -12.10 -28.43
N SER A 910 20.23 -11.63 -29.33
CA SER A 910 19.36 -12.50 -30.13
C SER A 910 20.15 -13.17 -31.27
N ASP A 911 19.73 -14.37 -31.70
CA ASP A 911 20.28 -15.08 -32.86
C ASP A 911 20.49 -14.18 -34.09
N SER A 912 19.50 -13.38 -34.47
CA SER A 912 19.57 -12.51 -35.66
C SER A 912 20.63 -11.41 -35.53
N ALA A 913 20.84 -10.88 -34.32
CA ALA A 913 21.89 -9.90 -34.03
C ALA A 913 23.28 -10.55 -34.03
N ALA A 914 23.41 -11.77 -33.51
CA ALA A 914 24.65 -12.54 -33.57
C ALA A 914 25.04 -12.86 -35.03
N TYR A 915 24.09 -13.29 -35.87
CA TYR A 915 24.35 -13.51 -37.31
C TYR A 915 24.86 -12.26 -38.02
N ARG A 916 24.23 -11.10 -37.78
CA ARG A 916 24.71 -9.83 -38.35
C ARG A 916 26.11 -9.46 -37.89
N PHE A 917 26.42 -9.73 -36.62
CA PHE A 917 27.75 -9.49 -36.08
C PHE A 917 28.82 -10.42 -36.70
N ALA A 918 28.50 -11.70 -36.88
CA ALA A 918 29.38 -12.63 -37.60
C ALA A 918 29.62 -12.19 -39.06
N ILE A 919 28.56 -11.81 -39.79
CA ILE A 919 28.65 -11.31 -41.16
C ILE A 919 29.53 -10.06 -41.22
N PHE A 920 29.33 -9.12 -40.29
CA PHE A 920 30.14 -7.92 -40.19
C PHE A 920 31.63 -8.24 -39.94
N ALA A 921 31.92 -9.12 -38.99
CA ALA A 921 33.29 -9.53 -38.68
C ALA A 921 33.97 -10.23 -39.87
N PHE A 922 33.28 -11.14 -40.56
CA PHE A 922 33.78 -11.74 -41.80
C PHE A 922 33.95 -10.71 -42.92
N GLY A 923 33.07 -9.71 -43.03
CA GLY A 923 33.20 -8.61 -43.98
C GLY A 923 34.46 -7.76 -43.75
N VAL A 924 34.77 -7.46 -42.48
CA VAL A 924 36.03 -6.78 -42.10
C VAL A 924 37.25 -7.64 -42.46
N ALA A 925 37.19 -8.95 -42.21
CA ALA A 925 38.27 -9.88 -42.58
C ALA A 925 38.49 -9.92 -44.11
N VAL A 926 37.42 -9.97 -44.91
CA VAL A 926 37.49 -9.92 -46.38
C VAL A 926 38.08 -8.59 -46.85
N LEU A 927 37.65 -7.46 -46.28
CA LEU A 927 38.19 -6.14 -46.63
C LEU A 927 39.70 -6.05 -46.36
N MET A 928 40.16 -6.50 -45.19
CA MET A 928 41.60 -6.55 -44.90
C MET A 928 42.33 -7.50 -45.85
N GLY A 929 41.72 -8.64 -46.17
CA GLY A 929 42.23 -9.57 -47.17
C GLY A 929 42.39 -8.95 -48.57
N LEU A 930 41.47 -8.08 -49.00
CA LEU A 930 41.57 -7.34 -50.26
C LEU A 930 42.73 -6.33 -50.24
N ILE A 931 42.92 -5.61 -49.14
CA ILE A 931 44.05 -4.67 -48.96
C ILE A 931 45.38 -5.42 -49.04
N LEU A 932 45.48 -6.56 -48.33
CA LEU A 932 46.67 -7.41 -48.36
C LEU A 932 46.90 -8.02 -49.75
N THR A 933 45.83 -8.40 -50.45
CA THR A 933 45.90 -8.92 -51.84
C THR A 933 46.41 -7.86 -52.81
N ALA A 934 45.95 -6.61 -52.70
CA ALA A 934 46.44 -5.51 -53.52
C ALA A 934 47.95 -5.27 -53.34
N SER A 935 48.49 -5.61 -52.17
CA SER A 935 49.90 -5.41 -51.82
C SER A 935 50.79 -6.63 -52.09
N ARG A 936 50.26 -7.86 -51.94
CA ARG A 936 51.03 -9.12 -51.94
C ARG A 936 50.58 -10.16 -52.98
N GLY A 937 49.57 -9.83 -53.78
CA GLY A 937 49.07 -10.64 -54.89
C GLY A 937 48.21 -11.84 -54.48
N TRP A 938 47.95 -12.71 -55.45
CA TRP A 938 47.00 -13.82 -55.35
C TRP A 938 47.24 -14.83 -54.21
N PRO A 939 48.46 -15.08 -53.68
CA PRO A 939 48.64 -16.04 -52.60
C PRO A 939 47.86 -15.67 -51.32
N ILE A 940 47.63 -14.37 -51.07
CA ILE A 940 46.76 -13.91 -49.97
C ILE A 940 45.31 -14.38 -50.16
N VAL A 941 44.81 -14.39 -51.39
CA VAL A 941 43.45 -14.87 -51.71
C VAL A 941 43.33 -16.34 -51.37
N ALA A 942 44.32 -17.15 -51.77
CA ALA A 942 44.34 -18.58 -51.45
C ALA A 942 44.37 -18.85 -49.94
N LEU A 943 45.25 -18.16 -49.20
CA LEU A 943 45.35 -18.26 -47.74
C LEU A 943 44.06 -17.81 -47.04
N GLY A 944 43.46 -16.71 -47.52
CA GLY A 944 42.22 -16.16 -47.00
C GLY A 944 41.01 -17.07 -47.22
N ILE A 945 40.88 -17.70 -48.39
CA ILE A 945 39.81 -18.68 -48.67
C ILE A 945 39.93 -19.89 -47.76
N VAL A 946 41.13 -20.46 -47.60
CA VAL A 946 41.36 -21.60 -46.70
C VAL A 946 41.03 -21.22 -45.25
N GLY A 947 41.44 -20.04 -44.79
CA GLY A 947 41.12 -19.54 -43.45
C GLY A 947 39.61 -19.32 -43.24
N LEU A 948 38.89 -18.77 -44.22
CA LEU A 948 37.46 -18.49 -44.14
C LEU A 948 36.61 -19.76 -44.19
N ILE A 949 36.93 -20.69 -45.10
CA ILE A 949 36.27 -22.00 -45.15
C ILE A 949 36.56 -22.78 -43.86
N GLY A 950 37.80 -22.82 -43.41
CA GLY A 950 38.17 -23.47 -42.14
C GLY A 950 37.39 -22.88 -40.97
N GLY A 951 37.45 -21.55 -40.79
CA GLY A 951 36.76 -20.85 -39.70
C GLY A 951 35.24 -21.01 -39.70
N TYR A 952 34.59 -21.05 -40.87
CA TYR A 952 33.13 -21.25 -40.96
C TYR A 952 32.75 -22.73 -40.75
N THR A 953 33.42 -23.65 -41.44
CA THR A 953 33.10 -25.08 -41.42
C THR A 953 33.60 -25.81 -40.16
N TYR A 954 34.33 -25.10 -39.29
CA TYR A 954 34.65 -25.54 -37.94
C TYR A 954 33.40 -26.02 -37.20
N THR A 955 32.31 -25.23 -37.24
CA THR A 955 31.05 -25.53 -36.54
C THR A 955 29.81 -25.45 -37.43
N ALA A 956 29.85 -24.70 -38.53
CA ALA A 956 28.73 -24.58 -39.45
C ALA A 956 28.74 -25.71 -40.52
N PRO A 957 27.57 -26.11 -41.06
CA PRO A 957 27.49 -27.08 -42.16
C PRO A 957 28.30 -26.66 -43.39
N PRO A 958 28.84 -27.60 -44.19
CA PRO A 958 28.52 -29.04 -44.18
C PRO A 958 29.46 -29.95 -43.36
N PHE A 959 30.67 -29.51 -43.00
CA PHE A 959 31.69 -30.40 -42.41
C PHE A 959 31.65 -30.48 -40.88
N GLN A 960 31.48 -29.34 -40.20
CA GLN A 960 31.38 -29.24 -38.73
C GLN A 960 32.50 -30.01 -38.00
N TYR A 961 33.74 -29.84 -38.47
CA TYR A 961 34.83 -30.75 -38.11
C TYR A 961 35.29 -30.65 -36.65
N LYS A 962 34.86 -29.62 -35.90
CA LYS A 962 35.01 -29.53 -34.43
C LYS A 962 34.46 -30.77 -33.73
N PHE A 963 33.36 -31.33 -34.22
CA PHE A 963 32.71 -32.49 -33.60
C PHE A 963 33.27 -33.83 -34.09
N GLY A 964 34.34 -33.83 -34.89
CA GLY A 964 34.93 -35.02 -35.50
C GLY A 964 36.38 -35.26 -35.07
N PRO A 965 36.96 -36.42 -35.45
CA PRO A 965 38.30 -36.82 -35.00
C PRO A 965 39.43 -35.99 -35.67
N VAL A 966 39.11 -35.22 -36.70
CA VAL A 966 40.07 -34.38 -37.45
C VAL A 966 40.17 -32.95 -36.90
N GLY A 967 39.42 -32.60 -35.85
CA GLY A 967 39.39 -31.26 -35.26
C GLY A 967 40.76 -30.77 -34.81
N ILE A 968 41.46 -31.57 -33.99
CA ILE A 968 42.78 -31.23 -33.44
C ILE A 968 43.84 -31.04 -34.56
N PRO A 969 44.02 -31.97 -35.52
CA PRO A 969 44.94 -31.76 -36.65
C PRO A 969 44.62 -30.53 -37.51
N LEU A 970 43.33 -30.27 -37.78
CA LEU A 970 42.94 -29.13 -38.61
C LEU A 970 43.17 -27.80 -37.88
N VAL A 971 42.85 -27.71 -36.60
CA VAL A 971 43.12 -26.49 -35.81
C VAL A 971 44.62 -26.25 -35.67
N PHE A 972 45.43 -27.30 -35.48
CA PHE A 972 46.89 -27.19 -35.53
C PHE A 972 47.35 -26.55 -36.84
N LEU A 973 46.91 -27.07 -37.99
CA LEU A 973 47.31 -26.58 -39.32
C LEU A 973 46.84 -25.15 -39.60
N LEU A 974 45.59 -24.84 -39.26
CA LEU A 974 44.95 -23.55 -39.57
C LEU A 974 45.44 -22.42 -38.66
N MET A 975 45.58 -22.67 -37.36
CA MET A 975 45.94 -21.63 -36.38
C MET A 975 47.45 -21.59 -36.09
N GLY A 976 48.20 -22.63 -36.45
CA GLY A 976 49.67 -22.67 -36.39
C GLY A 976 50.31 -22.32 -37.75
N PRO A 977 50.71 -23.31 -38.56
CA PRO A 977 51.40 -23.09 -39.84
C PRO A 977 50.74 -22.09 -40.77
N LEU A 978 49.45 -22.27 -41.09
CA LEU A 978 48.77 -21.38 -42.04
C LEU A 978 48.77 -19.92 -41.56
N MET A 979 48.49 -19.70 -40.27
CA MET A 979 48.39 -18.35 -39.73
C MET A 979 49.76 -17.69 -39.55
N VAL A 980 50.77 -18.39 -39.06
CA VAL A 980 52.13 -17.83 -38.88
C VAL A 980 52.81 -17.59 -40.23
N ILE A 981 52.78 -18.58 -41.14
CA ILE A 981 53.38 -18.46 -42.48
C ILE A 981 52.60 -17.43 -43.30
N GLY A 982 51.27 -17.47 -43.24
CA GLY A 982 50.42 -16.52 -43.94
C GLY A 982 50.60 -15.09 -43.44
N SER A 983 50.77 -14.89 -42.13
CA SER A 983 51.06 -13.57 -41.57
C SER A 983 52.47 -13.10 -41.92
N PHE A 984 53.47 -13.98 -41.88
CA PHE A 984 54.82 -13.67 -42.33
C PHE A 984 54.83 -13.25 -43.80
N TYR A 985 54.15 -13.99 -44.68
CA TYR A 985 54.03 -13.66 -46.10
C TYR A 985 53.24 -12.37 -46.33
N ALA A 986 52.13 -12.15 -45.61
CA ALA A 986 51.35 -10.92 -45.71
C ALA A 986 52.17 -9.68 -45.36
N VAL A 987 53.01 -9.79 -44.32
CA VAL A 987 53.84 -8.69 -43.85
C VAL A 987 55.11 -8.51 -44.69
N SER A 988 55.78 -9.58 -45.11
CA SER A 988 57.10 -9.52 -45.76
C SER A 988 57.09 -9.74 -47.27
N GLY A 989 56.13 -10.50 -47.81
CA GLY A 989 56.12 -11.00 -49.18
C GLY A 989 57.05 -12.20 -49.42
N LEU A 990 57.64 -12.78 -48.38
CA LEU A 990 58.62 -13.86 -48.46
C LEU A 990 58.05 -15.18 -47.92
N PHE A 991 58.67 -16.29 -48.35
CA PHE A 991 58.51 -17.60 -47.73
C PHE A 991 59.83 -18.01 -47.08
N ASP A 992 59.76 -18.41 -45.80
CA ASP A 992 60.94 -18.79 -45.02
C ASP A 992 60.64 -20.03 -44.16
N PHE A 993 61.55 -20.99 -44.14
CA PHE A 993 61.48 -22.17 -43.26
C PHE A 993 61.49 -21.81 -41.78
N ARG A 994 62.02 -20.65 -41.39
CA ARG A 994 61.94 -20.12 -40.02
C ARG A 994 60.49 -19.87 -39.59
N ALA A 995 59.62 -19.44 -40.51
CA ALA A 995 58.20 -19.28 -40.25
C ALA A 995 57.50 -20.62 -40.02
N VAL A 996 57.91 -21.66 -40.75
CA VAL A 996 57.45 -23.04 -40.52
C VAL A 996 57.90 -23.50 -39.13
N ALA A 997 59.18 -23.32 -38.78
CA ALA A 997 59.73 -23.74 -37.50
C ALA A 997 59.07 -23.03 -36.30
N ALA A 998 58.81 -21.71 -36.40
CA ALA A 998 58.10 -20.96 -35.36
C ALA A 998 56.63 -21.35 -35.23
N SER A 999 56.00 -21.81 -36.32
CA SER A 999 54.58 -22.15 -36.33
C SER A 999 54.24 -23.45 -35.61
N ILE A 1000 55.18 -24.40 -35.53
CA ILE A 1000 54.97 -25.71 -34.89
C ILE A 1000 54.69 -25.57 -33.39
N PRO A 1001 55.54 -24.91 -32.57
CA PRO A 1001 55.28 -24.79 -31.13
C PRO A 1001 54.04 -23.95 -30.83
N VAL A 1002 53.77 -22.90 -31.63
CA VAL A 1002 52.54 -22.09 -31.53
C VAL A 1002 51.31 -22.95 -31.83
N GLY A 1003 51.32 -23.69 -32.93
CA GLY A 1003 50.22 -24.57 -33.33
C GLY A 1003 49.94 -25.69 -32.33
N LEU A 1004 50.98 -26.30 -31.76
CA LEU A 1004 50.83 -27.36 -30.75
C LEU A 1004 50.11 -26.87 -29.50
N LEU A 1005 50.42 -25.66 -29.03
CA LEU A 1005 49.73 -25.05 -27.90
C LEU A 1005 48.30 -24.62 -28.22
N VAL A 1006 48.02 -24.13 -29.44
CA VAL A 1006 46.63 -23.86 -29.85
C VAL A 1006 45.81 -25.15 -29.93
N ALA A 1007 46.38 -26.23 -30.46
CA ALA A 1007 45.77 -27.55 -30.46
C ALA A 1007 45.52 -28.07 -29.03
N ALA A 1008 46.42 -27.78 -28.09
CA ALA A 1008 46.25 -28.13 -26.69
C ALA A 1008 45.08 -27.38 -26.03
N ILE A 1009 44.79 -26.13 -26.41
CA ILE A 1009 43.63 -25.37 -25.92
C ILE A 1009 42.33 -26.09 -26.32
N LEU A 1010 42.19 -26.44 -27.61
CA LEU A 1010 41.02 -27.17 -28.11
C LEU A 1010 40.88 -28.54 -27.43
N HIS A 1011 41.97 -29.30 -27.40
CA HIS A 1011 41.96 -30.65 -26.84
C HIS A 1011 41.70 -30.64 -25.33
N GLY A 1012 42.18 -29.62 -24.61
CA GLY A 1012 41.86 -29.40 -23.19
C GLY A 1012 40.35 -29.22 -22.97
N ASN A 1013 39.67 -28.48 -23.85
CA ASN A 1013 38.22 -28.33 -23.84
C ASN A 1013 37.50 -29.66 -24.15
N GLU A 1014 37.89 -30.35 -25.23
CA GLU A 1014 37.30 -31.65 -25.60
C GLU A 1014 37.51 -32.72 -24.53
N TRP A 1015 38.65 -32.71 -23.84
CA TRP A 1015 38.96 -33.69 -22.79
C TRP A 1015 38.13 -33.45 -21.52
N ARG A 1016 37.95 -32.18 -21.14
CA ARG A 1016 37.10 -31.78 -20.01
C ARG A 1016 35.65 -32.24 -20.23
N ASP A 1017 35.15 -32.07 -21.46
CA ASP A 1017 33.74 -32.23 -21.81
C ASP A 1017 33.43 -33.58 -22.49
N ILE A 1018 34.30 -34.59 -22.36
CA ILE A 1018 34.12 -35.93 -22.98
C ILE A 1018 32.71 -36.49 -22.77
N SER A 1019 32.16 -36.34 -21.56
CA SER A 1019 30.88 -36.94 -21.20
C SER A 1019 29.71 -36.21 -21.86
N GLU A 1020 29.78 -34.89 -21.93
CA GLU A 1020 28.83 -33.98 -22.55
C GLU A 1020 28.88 -34.09 -24.09
N ASP A 1021 30.08 -34.10 -24.66
CA ASP A 1021 30.33 -34.25 -26.10
C ASP A 1021 29.84 -35.61 -26.63
N ALA A 1022 30.06 -36.68 -25.86
CA ALA A 1022 29.54 -38.00 -26.20
C ALA A 1022 28.00 -38.04 -26.23
N ARG A 1023 27.34 -37.34 -25.29
CA ARG A 1023 25.86 -37.23 -25.24
C ARG A 1023 25.32 -36.38 -26.40
N ALA A 1024 26.07 -35.40 -26.86
CA ALA A 1024 25.75 -34.57 -28.04
C ALA A 1024 26.06 -35.27 -29.38
N GLY A 1025 26.54 -36.52 -29.36
CA GLY A 1025 26.86 -37.30 -30.55
C GLY A 1025 28.16 -36.91 -31.25
N ALA A 1026 29.04 -36.15 -30.58
CA ALA A 1026 30.36 -35.82 -31.11
C ALA A 1026 31.25 -37.07 -31.18
N LYS A 1027 32.13 -37.10 -32.18
CA LYS A 1027 33.08 -38.18 -32.46
C LYS A 1027 34.52 -37.66 -32.38
N THR A 1028 34.79 -36.78 -31.43
CA THR A 1028 36.13 -36.23 -31.19
C THR A 1028 37.10 -37.32 -30.75
N PHE A 1029 38.41 -37.06 -30.87
CA PHE A 1029 39.43 -38.01 -30.41
C PHE A 1029 39.25 -38.35 -28.94
N SER A 1030 38.97 -37.34 -28.10
CA SER A 1030 38.74 -37.49 -26.66
C SER A 1030 37.57 -38.42 -26.34
N VAL A 1031 36.47 -38.34 -27.10
CA VAL A 1031 35.32 -39.25 -26.96
C VAL A 1031 35.64 -40.68 -27.41
N GLN A 1032 36.36 -40.84 -28.52
CA GLN A 1032 36.64 -42.16 -29.10
C GLN A 1032 37.75 -42.93 -28.38
N ALA A 1033 38.82 -42.25 -27.97
CA ALA A 1033 40.01 -42.87 -27.36
C ALA A 1033 39.92 -42.94 -25.83
N GLY A 1034 38.99 -42.20 -25.22
CA GLY A 1034 38.74 -42.19 -23.78
C GLY A 1034 39.71 -41.32 -22.98
N ARG A 1035 39.40 -41.14 -21.69
CA ARG A 1035 40.04 -40.16 -20.78
C ARG A 1035 41.55 -40.34 -20.63
N ALA A 1036 42.05 -41.58 -20.61
CA ALA A 1036 43.47 -41.87 -20.44
C ALA A 1036 44.29 -41.47 -21.68
N ALA A 1037 43.81 -41.79 -22.89
CA ALA A 1037 44.45 -41.38 -24.13
C ALA A 1037 44.36 -39.86 -24.34
N ALA A 1038 43.23 -39.25 -23.96
CA ALA A 1038 43.06 -37.79 -24.00
C ALA A 1038 44.05 -37.07 -23.06
N HIS A 1039 44.29 -37.58 -21.86
CA HIS A 1039 45.32 -37.03 -20.97
C HIS A 1039 46.72 -37.03 -21.63
N TRP A 1040 47.16 -38.17 -22.16
CA TRP A 1040 48.49 -38.28 -22.75
C TRP A 1040 48.65 -37.43 -24.02
N LEU A 1041 47.60 -37.31 -24.84
CA LEU A 1041 47.64 -36.39 -25.97
C LEU A 1041 47.79 -34.93 -25.52
N TYR A 1042 47.08 -34.51 -24.46
CA TYR A 1042 47.23 -33.16 -23.90
C TYR A 1042 48.69 -32.89 -23.47
N VAL A 1043 49.28 -33.82 -22.70
CA VAL A 1043 50.67 -33.72 -22.24
C VAL A 1043 51.64 -33.67 -23.42
N ALA A 1044 51.44 -34.52 -24.43
CA ALA A 1044 52.27 -34.56 -25.64
C ALA A 1044 52.23 -33.24 -26.41
N LEU A 1045 51.07 -32.58 -26.52
CA LEU A 1045 50.93 -31.29 -27.19
C LEU A 1045 51.66 -30.17 -26.43
N VAL A 1046 51.45 -30.06 -25.11
CA VAL A 1046 52.06 -28.97 -24.33
C VAL A 1046 53.58 -29.15 -24.16
N VAL A 1047 54.07 -30.36 -23.95
CA VAL A 1047 55.52 -30.64 -23.87
C VAL A 1047 56.16 -30.56 -25.25
N GLY A 1048 55.47 -31.07 -26.27
CA GLY A 1048 55.92 -31.06 -27.66
C GLY A 1048 56.24 -29.65 -28.17
N ALA A 1049 55.49 -28.63 -27.73
CA ALA A 1049 55.79 -27.24 -28.08
C ALA A 1049 57.16 -26.77 -27.59
N TYR A 1050 57.56 -27.13 -26.36
CA TYR A 1050 58.87 -26.77 -25.80
C TYR A 1050 60.01 -27.54 -26.47
N LEU A 1051 59.78 -28.83 -26.77
CA LEU A 1051 60.74 -29.64 -27.52
C LEU A 1051 60.92 -29.13 -28.96
N ALA A 1052 59.84 -28.76 -29.63
CA ALA A 1052 59.88 -28.20 -30.99
C ALA A 1052 60.65 -26.88 -31.04
N LEU A 1053 60.41 -25.98 -30.08
CA LEU A 1053 61.17 -24.73 -29.98
C LEU A 1053 62.66 -24.98 -29.71
N SER A 1054 62.98 -25.86 -28.75
CA SER A 1054 64.36 -26.20 -28.41
C SER A 1054 65.09 -26.82 -29.60
N GLY A 1055 64.44 -27.76 -30.30
CA GLY A 1055 64.96 -28.36 -31.52
C GLY A 1055 65.18 -27.32 -32.62
N ALA A 1056 64.22 -26.42 -32.86
CA ALA A 1056 64.36 -25.37 -33.86
C ALA A 1056 65.57 -24.46 -33.60
N VAL A 1057 65.87 -24.14 -32.34
CA VAL A 1057 67.08 -23.37 -31.97
C VAL A 1057 68.35 -24.20 -32.17
N VAL A 1058 68.36 -25.46 -31.73
CA VAL A 1058 69.52 -26.37 -31.87
C VAL A 1058 69.90 -26.60 -33.33
N PHE A 1059 68.91 -26.74 -34.22
CA PHE A 1059 69.12 -26.89 -35.66
C PHE A 1059 69.33 -25.55 -36.39
N GLY A 1060 69.43 -24.43 -35.67
CA GLY A 1060 69.68 -23.10 -36.26
C GLY A 1060 68.51 -22.52 -37.06
N LEU A 1061 67.31 -23.08 -36.92
CA LEU A 1061 66.09 -22.60 -37.58
C LEU A 1061 65.45 -21.41 -36.87
N LEU A 1062 65.73 -21.20 -35.58
CA LEU A 1062 65.28 -20.02 -34.83
C LEU A 1062 66.45 -19.40 -34.02
N PRO A 1063 66.47 -18.06 -33.84
CA PRO A 1063 67.50 -17.39 -33.05
C PRO A 1063 67.51 -17.84 -31.59
N THR A 1064 68.67 -17.90 -30.93
CA THR A 1064 68.79 -18.31 -29.51
C THR A 1064 67.89 -17.52 -28.56
N TRP A 1065 67.65 -16.23 -28.84
CA TRP A 1065 66.76 -15.38 -28.05
C TRP A 1065 65.31 -15.87 -27.99
N THR A 1066 64.85 -16.72 -28.92
CA THR A 1066 63.51 -17.34 -28.84
C THR A 1066 63.36 -18.26 -27.63
N LEU A 1067 64.46 -18.71 -27.01
CA LEU A 1067 64.44 -19.44 -25.75
C LEU A 1067 63.92 -18.61 -24.56
N LEU A 1068 63.70 -17.30 -24.71
CA LEU A 1068 62.94 -16.52 -23.71
C LEU A 1068 61.56 -17.10 -23.42
N ALA A 1069 60.95 -17.80 -24.39
CA ALA A 1069 59.70 -18.53 -24.18
C ALA A 1069 59.81 -19.64 -23.10
N MET A 1070 61.01 -20.10 -22.76
CA MET A 1070 61.22 -21.04 -21.64
C MET A 1070 60.85 -20.43 -20.28
N LEU A 1071 60.74 -19.10 -20.17
CA LEU A 1071 60.27 -18.47 -18.92
C LEU A 1071 58.81 -18.78 -18.58
N SER A 1072 58.02 -19.34 -19.52
CA SER A 1072 56.67 -19.85 -19.22
C SER A 1072 56.63 -21.29 -18.68
N LEU A 1073 57.78 -21.94 -18.46
CA LEU A 1073 57.85 -23.29 -17.88
C LEU A 1073 57.10 -23.46 -16.55
N PRO A 1074 57.06 -22.50 -15.61
CA PRO A 1074 56.26 -22.64 -14.38
C PRO A 1074 54.76 -22.85 -14.65
N LEU A 1075 54.23 -22.23 -15.70
CA LEU A 1075 52.83 -22.41 -16.12
C LEU A 1075 52.61 -23.80 -16.74
N LEU A 1076 53.58 -24.31 -17.51
CA LEU A 1076 53.56 -25.68 -18.03
C LEU A 1076 53.52 -26.71 -16.89
N VAL A 1077 54.40 -26.58 -15.90
CA VAL A 1077 54.47 -27.50 -14.75
C VAL A 1077 53.14 -27.50 -13.98
N ARG A 1078 52.54 -26.32 -13.78
CA ARG A 1078 51.21 -26.20 -13.16
C ARG A 1078 50.15 -26.96 -13.95
N GLN A 1079 50.14 -26.84 -15.28
CA GLN A 1079 49.16 -27.53 -16.12
C GLN A 1079 49.34 -29.05 -16.16
N ILE A 1080 50.58 -29.54 -16.20
CA ILE A 1080 50.86 -30.97 -16.13
C ILE A 1080 50.29 -31.53 -14.81
N ARG A 1081 50.55 -30.86 -13.69
CA ARG A 1081 50.00 -31.24 -12.38
C ARG A 1081 48.46 -31.22 -12.35
N SER A 1082 47.82 -30.18 -12.90
CA SER A 1082 46.36 -30.13 -13.04
C SER A 1082 45.82 -31.28 -13.88
N SER A 1083 46.51 -31.63 -14.98
CA SER A 1083 46.14 -32.72 -15.87
C SER A 1083 46.26 -34.10 -15.20
N GLU A 1084 47.29 -34.34 -14.39
CA GLU A 1084 47.46 -35.58 -13.63
C GLU A 1084 46.32 -35.76 -12.60
N LEU A 1085 45.96 -34.69 -11.89
CA LEU A 1085 44.83 -34.70 -10.96
C LEU A 1085 43.50 -34.99 -11.69
N GLY A 1086 43.29 -34.40 -12.86
CA GLY A 1086 42.14 -34.70 -13.72
C GLY A 1086 42.08 -36.16 -14.15
N ALA A 1087 43.22 -36.75 -14.54
CA ALA A 1087 43.32 -38.16 -14.94
C ALA A 1087 42.97 -39.13 -13.80
N THR A 1088 43.25 -38.77 -12.54
CA THR A 1088 42.87 -39.56 -11.35
C THR A 1088 41.41 -39.40 -10.92
N GLY A 1089 40.58 -38.67 -11.67
CA GLY A 1089 39.15 -38.51 -11.44
C GLY A 1089 38.74 -37.21 -10.73
N GLN A 1090 39.69 -36.32 -10.41
CA GLN A 1090 39.38 -35.01 -9.82
C GLN A 1090 38.99 -33.99 -10.90
N GLN A 1091 37.78 -34.10 -11.45
CA GLN A 1091 37.33 -33.25 -12.57
C GLN A 1091 37.43 -31.73 -12.31
N ARG A 1092 37.33 -31.28 -11.05
CA ARG A 1092 37.50 -29.87 -10.70
C ARG A 1092 38.91 -29.33 -11.02
N ALA A 1093 39.93 -30.19 -11.02
CA ALA A 1093 41.31 -29.80 -11.32
C ALA A 1093 41.52 -29.43 -12.80
N ILE A 1094 40.67 -29.92 -13.70
CA ILE A 1094 40.73 -29.64 -15.15
C ILE A 1094 39.57 -28.75 -15.63
N ALA A 1095 38.79 -28.19 -14.71
CA ALA A 1095 37.59 -27.40 -15.06
C ALA A 1095 37.91 -26.14 -15.89
N MET A 1096 39.09 -25.57 -15.72
CA MET A 1096 39.58 -24.36 -16.40
C MET A 1096 40.80 -24.65 -17.27
N ILE A 1097 41.03 -25.91 -17.63
CA ILE A 1097 42.29 -26.33 -18.26
C ILE A 1097 42.52 -25.59 -19.59
N ASP A 1098 41.50 -25.41 -20.42
CA ASP A 1098 41.52 -24.67 -21.68
C ASP A 1098 41.94 -23.19 -21.50
N LEU A 1099 41.40 -22.50 -20.50
CA LEU A 1099 41.76 -21.12 -20.18
C LEU A 1099 43.19 -21.04 -19.64
N GLU A 1100 43.60 -21.97 -18.76
CA GLU A 1100 44.97 -22.04 -18.27
C GLU A 1100 45.94 -22.31 -19.44
N THR A 1101 45.59 -23.21 -20.38
CA THR A 1101 46.38 -23.46 -21.60
C THR A 1101 46.45 -22.22 -22.48
N ALA A 1102 45.37 -21.44 -22.61
CA ALA A 1102 45.39 -20.18 -23.37
C ALA A 1102 46.32 -19.14 -22.74
N GLN A 1103 46.41 -19.08 -21.40
CA GLN A 1103 47.37 -18.23 -20.68
C GLN A 1103 48.81 -18.68 -20.92
N LEU A 1104 49.07 -20.00 -20.91
CA LEU A 1104 50.39 -20.56 -21.25
C LEU A 1104 50.75 -20.24 -22.70
N HIS A 1105 49.83 -20.42 -23.63
CA HIS A 1105 50.02 -20.08 -25.04
C HIS A 1105 50.35 -18.60 -25.22
N ALA A 1106 49.64 -17.71 -24.53
CA ALA A 1106 49.93 -16.27 -24.55
C ALA A 1106 51.34 -15.97 -24.00
N ALA A 1107 51.67 -16.49 -22.82
CA ALA A 1107 52.96 -16.26 -22.19
C ALA A 1107 54.11 -16.78 -23.07
N PHE A 1108 54.03 -18.04 -23.50
CA PHE A 1108 55.00 -18.67 -24.38
C PHE A 1108 55.14 -17.90 -25.70
N GLY A 1109 54.00 -17.59 -26.34
CA GLY A 1109 53.94 -16.96 -27.65
C GLY A 1109 54.47 -15.54 -27.67
N TYR A 1110 54.08 -14.70 -26.70
CA TYR A 1110 54.59 -13.33 -26.63
C TYR A 1110 56.06 -13.27 -26.20
N LEU A 1111 56.53 -14.17 -25.34
CA LEU A 1111 57.96 -14.28 -25.03
C LEU A 1111 58.78 -14.76 -26.24
N LEU A 1112 58.24 -15.68 -27.06
CA LEU A 1112 58.79 -16.06 -28.35
C LEU A 1112 58.91 -14.86 -29.29
N VAL A 1113 57.84 -14.06 -29.41
CA VAL A 1113 57.81 -12.81 -30.20
C VAL A 1113 58.85 -11.82 -29.71
N VAL A 1114 58.96 -11.60 -28.40
CA VAL A 1114 59.98 -10.71 -27.80
C VAL A 1114 61.39 -11.20 -28.15
N GLY A 1115 61.64 -12.51 -28.06
CA GLY A 1115 62.91 -13.10 -28.46
C GLY A 1115 63.24 -12.87 -29.94
N LEU A 1116 62.25 -13.00 -30.82
CA LEU A 1116 62.40 -12.70 -32.25
C LEU A 1116 62.67 -11.21 -32.50
N VAL A 1117 61.97 -10.31 -31.81
CA VAL A 1117 62.19 -8.86 -31.91
C VAL A 1117 63.59 -8.47 -31.42
N ILE A 1118 64.06 -9.02 -30.30
CA ILE A 1118 65.43 -8.81 -29.80
C ILE A 1118 66.44 -9.29 -30.84
N ALA A 1119 66.24 -10.48 -31.41
CA ALA A 1119 67.10 -11.00 -32.45
C ALA A 1119 67.11 -10.09 -33.70
N ALA A 1120 65.96 -9.54 -34.10
CA ALA A 1120 65.85 -8.59 -35.21
C ALA A 1120 66.59 -7.27 -34.93
N LEU A 1121 66.49 -6.76 -33.70
CA LEU A 1121 67.16 -5.52 -33.29
C LEU A 1121 68.68 -5.68 -33.20
N LEU A 1122 69.17 -6.85 -32.79
CA LEU A 1122 70.60 -7.17 -32.70
C LEU A 1122 71.23 -7.55 -34.05
N ALA A 1123 70.41 -7.92 -35.04
CA ALA A 1123 70.85 -8.21 -36.41
C ALA A 1123 70.91 -6.96 -37.31
N ARG A 1124 70.33 -5.84 -36.85
CA ARG A 1124 70.51 -4.49 -37.42
C ARG A 1124 71.75 -3.84 -36.83
#